data_AF-A0A9D5PWN4-F1
#
_entry.id   AF-A0A9D5PWN4-F1
#
_cell.length_a   1.000
_cell.length_b   1.000
_cell.length_c   1.000
_cell.angle_alpha   90.00
_cell.angle_beta   90.00
_cell.angle_gamma   90.00
#
_symmetry.space_group_name_H-M   'P 1'
#
loop_
_entity.id
_entity.type
_entity.pdbx_description
1 polymer ?
#
loop_
_entity_poly.entity_id
_entity_poly.type
_entity_poly.pdbx_seq_one_letter_code
_entity_poly.pdbx_strand_id
1 'polypeptide(L)'
;MRWSVAFYVEEAMAKKWLRERVRLARNAIRNNKSYYLFGALTVLAASLFVYFTHDRTLPFAEGWYTYYAKCINEGQMPYRDFEYLYSPIYISFITVFTRIFGYDIILLRRLGIVFFALIALGLYLCVTEIVGKKRAYIALVAATSAVFYMQSEVVQTFYDYVRLMDIFSVFSLLLLLKTLKAMIGNSDYRRYAVMFGVLSSVFINIKQNIGLIFFVYAVILFIYVSVWLRNDWKRVIKDLLFIFVPFSAVMAAVNLPLVITGSFSDYISMTGLSAAGAKGGMRAILFGWIVNNVGAFRSALPLSITTLAVILTLFFLRRRRKKGKDIAEAPTTDAWLGVAFAALVIIGLVILKFSSGFAHLILPDHFLSPYALFLVVFPIFVAMGVWGIVDIIGHRDTLRENMLMFALAGAYFAISYGCGNSGGLAEGQASFGIIFIVTALLVLLEHSYLRIARGAIAAVCILLILQFASKKMVYPYNWWGMDESEYWSNTETMDIPLLDGIKVSPETKAVYEGIYSAVVENTSPEDTIFCFPQIPLFYSLCERNDPGTFTKVQWFDVASDAAVLSDINLLRENPPKAIIIYNTSDYAYQSHENAFRNGGESGTRIMREYLYNFVADNAYTCYGRFVANSNSLTLWIADDSAEAFAVNFERGRGTAEDPYVISTPEQLQFFARMVNAGRTFAGQYIRQENDIDMTGYEFISIGEASGGAYFSGTYDGAGHVIRGIDMVSEKEQVALFGGLAGSVYNLGIEGSRISGVCCGGIAAHSVYGSASIINCYSAADISGYRVGAISDDFGGIVENCFGAGSLLGEETGAVSLYIPENIRNLYISEDNFKSSSEANEAINTVPSYMLNTRELVYIFNAYVDEWNRSGERGVRLCRWQIGADDHIIFLNE
;
A
#
# COMPACT_ATOMS: atom_id res chain seq x y z
N MET A 1 -45.87 50.15 16.54
CA MET A 1 -46.69 49.03 17.06
C MET A 1 -47.02 47.91 16.05
N ARG A 2 -46.87 48.10 14.72
CA ARG A 2 -47.14 47.04 13.71
C ARG A 2 -45.99 46.05 13.44
N TRP A 3 -44.75 46.37 13.80
CA TRP A 3 -43.58 45.50 13.56
C TRP A 3 -43.33 44.44 14.64
N SER A 4 -43.76 44.67 15.89
CA SER A 4 -43.59 43.72 16.99
C SER A 4 -44.56 42.53 16.92
N VAL A 5 -45.74 42.72 16.31
CA VAL A 5 -46.74 41.65 16.15
C VAL A 5 -46.34 40.68 15.04
N ALA A 6 -45.73 41.16 13.96
CA ALA A 6 -45.27 40.30 12.86
C ALA A 6 -44.14 39.33 13.29
N PHE A 7 -43.18 39.82 14.07
CA PHE A 7 -42.07 39.00 14.58
C PHE A 7 -42.54 37.94 15.60
N TYR A 8 -43.48 38.29 16.48
CA TYR A 8 -44.09 37.33 17.41
C TYR A 8 -44.94 36.27 16.70
N VAL A 9 -45.63 36.66 15.62
CA VAL A 9 -46.45 35.74 14.81
C VAL A 9 -45.55 34.80 14.01
N GLU A 10 -44.44 35.27 13.44
CA GLU A 10 -43.42 34.42 12.78
C GLU A 10 -42.74 33.46 13.77
N GLU A 11 -42.35 33.91 14.96
CA GLU A 11 -41.75 33.04 15.97
C GLU A 11 -42.75 32.01 16.51
N ALA A 12 -44.02 32.40 16.70
CA ALA A 12 -45.08 31.50 17.11
C ALA A 12 -45.43 30.48 16.00
N MET A 13 -45.41 30.90 14.72
CA MET A 13 -45.60 30.02 13.56
C MET A 13 -44.41 29.07 13.41
N ALA A 14 -43.17 29.54 13.55
CA ALA A 14 -41.97 28.70 13.53
C ALA A 14 -42.00 27.67 14.69
N LYS A 15 -42.34 28.08 15.91
CA LYS A 15 -42.51 27.18 17.06
C LYS A 15 -43.68 26.21 16.88
N LYS A 16 -44.77 26.61 16.22
CA LYS A 16 -45.92 25.74 15.92
C LYS A 16 -45.58 24.72 14.83
N TRP A 17 -44.94 25.18 13.76
CA TRP A 17 -44.42 24.35 12.66
C TRP A 17 -43.38 23.35 13.17
N LEU A 18 -42.44 23.78 14.01
CA LEU A 18 -41.45 22.90 14.64
C LEU A 18 -42.13 21.90 15.57
N ARG A 19 -43.10 22.32 16.39
CA ARG A 19 -43.88 21.40 17.25
C ARG A 19 -44.68 20.38 16.43
N GLU A 20 -45.23 20.78 15.30
CA GLU A 20 -46.00 19.92 14.41
C GLU A 20 -45.09 18.92 13.67
N ARG A 21 -43.92 19.37 13.20
CA ARG A 21 -42.87 18.49 12.65
C ARG A 21 -42.33 17.51 13.69
N VAL A 22 -42.10 17.97 14.93
CA VAL A 22 -41.72 17.10 16.05
C VAL A 22 -42.85 16.10 16.37
N ARG A 23 -44.12 16.50 16.27
CA ARG A 23 -45.27 15.61 16.46
C ARG A 23 -45.36 14.56 15.35
N LEU A 24 -45.17 14.95 14.09
CA LEU A 24 -45.13 14.05 12.94
C LEU A 24 -43.94 13.09 13.02
N ALA A 25 -42.77 13.56 13.44
CA ALA A 25 -41.59 12.74 13.71
C ALA A 25 -41.86 11.73 14.84
N ARG A 26 -42.47 12.16 15.96
CA ARG A 26 -42.89 11.27 17.06
C ARG A 26 -43.88 10.19 16.59
N ASN A 27 -44.82 10.53 15.72
CA ASN A 27 -45.79 9.58 15.16
C ASN A 27 -45.13 8.60 14.18
N ALA A 28 -44.14 9.03 13.39
CA ALA A 28 -43.36 8.14 12.53
C ALA A 28 -42.52 7.14 13.35
N ILE A 29 -41.87 7.61 14.42
CA ILE A 29 -41.09 6.80 15.37
C ILE A 29 -41.94 5.70 16.03
N ARG A 30 -43.25 5.93 16.21
CA ARG A 30 -44.17 5.00 16.89
C ARG A 30 -44.65 3.82 16.03
N ASN A 31 -44.59 3.92 14.69
CA ASN A 31 -45.16 2.95 13.74
C ASN A 31 -44.11 2.12 12.95
N ASN A 32 -42.98 1.75 13.57
CA ASN A 32 -41.84 1.10 12.88
C ASN A 32 -41.24 1.91 11.71
N LYS A 33 -41.61 3.18 11.48
CA LYS A 33 -41.00 3.98 10.40
C LYS A 33 -39.55 4.36 10.69
N SER A 34 -39.15 4.35 11.97
CA SER A 34 -37.74 4.54 12.38
C SER A 34 -36.80 3.49 11.79
N TYR A 35 -37.27 2.25 11.58
CA TYR A 35 -36.50 1.21 10.88
C TYR A 35 -36.09 1.67 9.47
N TYR A 36 -37.06 2.09 8.65
CA TYR A 36 -36.77 2.54 7.29
C TYR A 36 -35.95 3.83 7.26
N LEU A 37 -36.25 4.79 8.15
CA LEU A 37 -35.49 6.03 8.27
C LEU A 37 -34.02 5.75 8.61
N PHE A 38 -33.75 4.89 9.59
CA PHE A 38 -32.38 4.57 10.01
C PHE A 38 -31.62 3.80 8.93
N GLY A 39 -32.26 2.88 8.22
CA GLY A 39 -31.64 2.25 7.05
C GLY A 39 -31.26 3.28 5.98
N ALA A 40 -32.16 4.23 5.66
CA ALA A 40 -31.88 5.29 4.70
C ALA A 40 -30.74 6.23 5.16
N LEU A 41 -30.67 6.55 6.46
CA LEU A 41 -29.60 7.39 7.01
C LEU A 41 -28.24 6.68 7.00
N THR A 42 -28.18 5.37 7.28
CA THR A 42 -26.94 4.58 7.14
C THR A 42 -26.45 4.62 5.69
N VAL A 43 -27.33 4.36 4.72
CA VAL A 43 -27.01 4.37 3.29
C VAL A 43 -26.58 5.77 2.84
N LEU A 44 -27.29 6.81 3.26
CA LEU A 44 -26.96 8.20 2.94
C LEU A 44 -25.56 8.58 3.44
N ALA A 45 -25.24 8.31 4.71
CA ALA A 45 -23.94 8.64 5.28
C ALA A 45 -22.80 7.93 4.54
N ALA A 46 -22.96 6.63 4.26
CA ALA A 46 -21.97 5.84 3.54
C ALA A 46 -21.75 6.35 2.10
N SER A 47 -22.85 6.62 1.39
CA SER A 47 -22.81 7.07 -0.01
C SER A 47 -22.27 8.49 -0.16
N LEU A 48 -22.60 9.37 0.80
CA LEU A 48 -22.19 10.76 0.79
C LEU A 48 -20.66 10.89 0.91
N PHE A 49 -20.01 10.07 1.73
CA PHE A 49 -18.56 10.13 1.89
C PHE A 49 -17.81 9.67 0.63
N VAL A 50 -18.26 8.57 -0.01
CA VAL A 50 -17.73 8.16 -1.32
C VAL A 50 -17.96 9.26 -2.35
N TYR A 51 -19.15 9.86 -2.39
CA TYR A 51 -19.43 10.96 -3.31
C TYR A 51 -18.51 12.17 -3.08
N PHE A 52 -18.13 12.47 -1.83
CA PHE A 52 -17.17 13.56 -1.58
C PHE A 52 -15.78 13.25 -2.09
N THR A 53 -15.36 11.99 -2.11
CA THR A 53 -13.97 11.59 -2.37
C THR A 53 -13.74 10.97 -3.76
N HIS A 54 -14.79 10.60 -4.50
CA HIS A 54 -14.67 9.86 -5.76
C HIS A 54 -13.90 10.59 -6.86
N ASP A 55 -13.95 11.93 -6.91
CA ASP A 55 -13.30 12.74 -7.95
C ASP A 55 -11.89 13.20 -7.57
N ARG A 56 -11.35 12.77 -6.42
CA ARG A 56 -10.06 13.25 -5.90
C ARG A 56 -9.07 12.11 -5.82
N THR A 57 -7.81 12.38 -6.19
CA THR A 57 -6.65 11.44 -6.26
C THR A 57 -6.64 10.57 -7.50
N LEU A 58 -5.48 10.06 -7.90
CA LEU A 58 -5.32 9.10 -9.00
C LEU A 58 -4.13 8.15 -8.75
N PRO A 59 -4.32 7.11 -7.92
CA PRO A 59 -3.28 6.13 -7.64
C PRO A 59 -2.74 5.48 -8.93
N PHE A 60 -1.42 5.36 -9.06
CA PHE A 60 -0.78 4.73 -10.23
C PHE A 60 -1.15 3.26 -10.43
N ALA A 61 -1.56 2.56 -9.37
CA ALA A 61 -2.08 1.19 -9.44
C ALA A 61 -3.54 1.11 -9.92
N GLU A 62 -4.27 2.22 -10.05
CA GLU A 62 -5.60 2.22 -10.63
C GLU A 62 -5.54 1.90 -12.13
N GLY A 63 -6.53 1.17 -12.64
CA GLY A 63 -6.62 0.82 -14.06
C GLY A 63 -6.28 -0.63 -14.40
N TRP A 64 -5.88 -1.47 -13.44
CA TRP A 64 -5.68 -2.91 -13.67
C TRP A 64 -6.89 -3.56 -14.36
N TYR A 65 -8.08 -3.38 -13.78
CA TYR A 65 -9.31 -3.98 -14.28
C TYR A 65 -9.87 -3.28 -15.51
N THR A 66 -9.58 -1.99 -15.67
CA THR A 66 -9.92 -1.24 -16.87
C THR A 66 -9.17 -1.82 -18.07
N TYR A 67 -7.86 -2.09 -17.89
CA TYR A 67 -7.05 -2.66 -18.95
C TYR A 67 -7.41 -4.11 -19.27
N TYR A 68 -7.60 -4.96 -18.25
CA TYR A 68 -8.12 -6.31 -18.47
C TYR A 68 -9.45 -6.31 -19.25
N ALA A 69 -10.37 -5.39 -18.91
CA ALA A 69 -11.64 -5.25 -19.61
C ALA A 69 -11.47 -4.75 -21.06
N LYS A 70 -10.48 -3.89 -21.33
CA LYS A 70 -10.09 -3.48 -22.68
C LYS A 70 -9.66 -4.69 -23.51
N CYS A 71 -8.70 -5.47 -23.01
CA CYS A 71 -8.23 -6.69 -23.68
C CYS A 71 -9.39 -7.66 -24.01
N ILE A 72 -10.33 -7.86 -23.08
CA ILE A 72 -11.48 -8.76 -23.31
C ILE A 72 -12.44 -8.21 -24.36
N ASN A 73 -12.75 -6.91 -24.31
CA ASN A 73 -13.64 -6.29 -25.31
C ASN A 73 -13.00 -6.25 -26.70
N GLU A 74 -11.68 -6.31 -26.80
CA GLU A 74 -10.90 -6.44 -28.05
C GLU A 74 -10.74 -7.90 -28.51
N GLY A 75 -11.25 -8.88 -27.74
CA GLY A 75 -11.33 -10.28 -28.14
C GLY A 75 -10.33 -11.22 -27.48
N GLN A 76 -9.49 -10.73 -26.55
CA GLN A 76 -8.59 -11.59 -25.77
C GLN A 76 -9.37 -12.36 -24.70
N MET A 77 -8.98 -13.62 -24.46
CA MET A 77 -9.58 -14.46 -23.43
C MET A 77 -8.71 -14.52 -22.17
N PRO A 78 -9.29 -14.27 -20.97
CA PRO A 78 -8.56 -14.42 -19.71
C PRO A 78 -8.12 -15.88 -19.54
N TYR A 79 -7.01 -16.09 -18.84
CA TYR A 79 -6.37 -17.38 -18.58
C TYR A 79 -5.74 -18.07 -19.79
N ARG A 80 -6.00 -17.60 -21.02
CA ARG A 80 -5.42 -18.17 -22.24
C ARG A 80 -4.54 -17.17 -22.99
N ASP A 81 -5.07 -15.99 -23.23
CA ASP A 81 -4.38 -14.94 -23.99
C ASP A 81 -3.66 -13.97 -23.03
N PHE A 82 -4.06 -13.95 -21.76
CA PHE A 82 -3.34 -13.25 -20.68
C PHE A 82 -3.56 -13.88 -19.30
N GLU A 83 -2.61 -13.66 -18.39
CA GLU A 83 -2.66 -14.14 -17.00
C GLU A 83 -3.72 -13.38 -16.19
N TYR A 84 -4.56 -14.11 -15.47
CA TYR A 84 -5.49 -13.54 -14.52
C TYR A 84 -5.66 -14.52 -13.35
N LEU A 85 -5.36 -14.11 -12.11
CA LEU A 85 -5.34 -15.01 -10.95
C LEU A 85 -6.65 -15.02 -10.14
N TYR A 86 -7.63 -14.23 -10.55
CA TYR A 86 -8.93 -14.18 -9.87
C TYR A 86 -10.00 -14.92 -10.66
N SER A 87 -11.13 -15.16 -10.03
CA SER A 87 -12.29 -15.80 -10.66
C SER A 87 -13.02 -14.84 -11.61
N PRO A 88 -13.75 -15.36 -12.61
CA PRO A 88 -14.13 -14.59 -13.78
C PRO A 88 -15.26 -13.57 -13.53
N ILE A 89 -16.01 -13.64 -12.42
CA ILE A 89 -17.21 -12.80 -12.23
C ILE A 89 -16.87 -11.32 -12.18
N TYR A 90 -15.85 -10.93 -11.40
CA TYR A 90 -15.53 -9.51 -11.26
C TYR A 90 -15.05 -8.90 -12.57
N ILE A 91 -14.14 -9.59 -13.29
CA ILE A 91 -13.66 -9.06 -14.56
C ILE A 91 -14.76 -9.06 -15.63
N SER A 92 -15.65 -10.06 -15.64
CA SER A 92 -16.83 -10.07 -16.52
C SER A 92 -17.75 -8.89 -16.22
N PHE A 93 -17.95 -8.58 -14.93
CA PHE A 93 -18.74 -7.44 -14.50
C PHE A 93 -18.15 -6.11 -14.98
N ILE A 94 -16.84 -5.89 -14.80
CA ILE A 94 -16.16 -4.67 -15.28
C ILE A 94 -16.15 -4.61 -16.81
N THR A 95 -16.00 -5.73 -17.50
CA THR A 95 -16.05 -5.81 -18.97
C THR A 95 -17.42 -5.38 -19.52
N VAL A 96 -18.50 -5.89 -18.92
CA VAL A 96 -19.87 -5.49 -19.31
C VAL A 96 -20.11 -4.02 -18.96
N PHE A 97 -19.66 -3.56 -17.80
CA PHE A 97 -19.82 -2.16 -17.39
C PHE A 97 -19.12 -1.22 -18.38
N THR A 98 -17.85 -1.46 -18.69
CA THR A 98 -17.07 -0.63 -19.61
C THR A 98 -17.60 -0.70 -21.05
N ARG A 99 -18.18 -1.82 -21.47
CA ARG A 99 -18.84 -1.93 -22.78
C ARG A 99 -20.12 -1.09 -22.89
N ILE A 100 -20.83 -0.86 -21.78
CA ILE A 100 -22.08 -0.08 -21.76
C ILE A 100 -21.80 1.41 -21.53
N PHE A 101 -20.88 1.73 -20.62
CA PHE A 101 -20.67 3.09 -20.11
C PHE A 101 -19.36 3.74 -20.58
N GLY A 102 -18.48 3.01 -21.27
CA GLY A 102 -17.15 3.47 -21.64
C GLY A 102 -16.09 3.20 -20.57
N TYR A 103 -14.86 3.62 -20.84
CA TYR A 103 -13.68 3.36 -20.00
C TYR A 103 -13.36 4.49 -19.03
N ASP A 104 -14.16 5.55 -18.99
CA ASP A 104 -13.95 6.72 -18.13
C ASP A 104 -13.83 6.30 -16.66
N ILE A 105 -12.68 6.63 -16.05
CA ILE A 105 -12.36 6.21 -14.68
C ILE A 105 -13.36 6.79 -13.68
N ILE A 106 -13.84 8.01 -13.92
CA ILE A 106 -14.83 8.67 -13.03
C ILE A 106 -16.15 7.88 -12.93
N LEU A 107 -16.58 7.19 -14.00
CA LEU A 107 -17.81 6.39 -13.99
C LEU A 107 -17.64 5.13 -13.15
N LEU A 108 -16.48 4.47 -13.25
CA LEU A 108 -16.11 3.36 -12.38
C LEU A 108 -16.07 3.81 -10.92
N ARG A 109 -15.51 4.98 -10.60
CA ARG A 109 -15.52 5.49 -9.22
C ARG A 109 -16.91 5.81 -8.69
N ARG A 110 -17.82 6.33 -9.52
CA ARG A 110 -19.23 6.55 -9.15
C ARG A 110 -19.99 5.25 -8.89
N LEU A 111 -19.62 4.14 -9.54
CA LEU A 111 -20.14 2.81 -9.20
C LEU A 111 -19.84 2.44 -7.73
N GLY A 112 -18.71 2.89 -7.19
CA GLY A 112 -18.37 2.72 -5.78
C GLY A 112 -19.42 3.28 -4.82
N ILE A 113 -20.13 4.36 -5.19
CA ILE A 113 -21.26 4.90 -4.40
C ILE A 113 -22.35 3.83 -4.24
N VAL A 114 -22.65 3.11 -5.31
CA VAL A 114 -23.64 2.01 -5.30
C VAL A 114 -23.14 0.85 -4.43
N PHE A 115 -21.86 0.51 -4.52
CA PHE A 115 -21.29 -0.57 -3.72
C PHE A 115 -21.41 -0.30 -2.23
N PHE A 116 -20.97 0.89 -1.79
CA PHE A 116 -21.05 1.26 -0.39
C PHE A 116 -22.47 1.47 0.12
N ALA A 117 -23.40 1.90 -0.75
CA ALA A 117 -24.83 1.92 -0.42
C ALA A 117 -25.36 0.50 -0.13
N LEU A 118 -25.01 -0.49 -0.97
CA LEU A 118 -25.44 -1.88 -0.81
C LEU A 118 -24.80 -2.55 0.40
N ILE A 119 -23.50 -2.33 0.64
CA ILE A 119 -22.79 -2.81 1.84
C ILE A 119 -23.46 -2.23 3.09
N ALA A 120 -23.61 -0.91 3.17
CA ALA A 120 -24.24 -0.23 4.30
C ALA A 120 -25.65 -0.77 4.60
N LEU A 121 -26.46 -0.98 3.56
CA LEU A 121 -27.79 -1.58 3.67
C LEU A 121 -27.71 -3.01 4.21
N GLY A 122 -26.85 -3.85 3.63
CA GLY A 122 -26.69 -5.23 4.05
C GLY A 122 -26.24 -5.35 5.51
N LEU A 123 -25.26 -4.55 5.94
CA LEU A 123 -24.77 -4.51 7.33
C LEU A 123 -25.90 -4.10 8.28
N TYR A 124 -26.66 -3.06 7.94
CA TYR A 124 -27.84 -2.62 8.69
C TYR A 124 -28.89 -3.74 8.81
N LEU A 125 -29.14 -4.46 7.72
CA LEU A 125 -30.07 -5.59 7.70
C LEU A 125 -29.59 -6.76 8.56
N CYS A 126 -28.30 -7.08 8.56
CA CYS A 126 -27.71 -8.10 9.43
C CYS A 126 -27.94 -7.77 10.91
N VAL A 127 -27.62 -6.53 11.33
CA VAL A 127 -27.80 -6.12 12.74
C VAL A 127 -29.27 -6.10 13.12
N THR A 128 -30.16 -5.58 12.27
CA THR A 128 -31.60 -5.59 12.56
C THR A 128 -32.21 -7.00 12.58
N GLU A 129 -31.60 -7.98 11.90
CA GLU A 129 -31.99 -9.38 12.04
C GLU A 129 -31.63 -9.93 13.43
N ILE A 130 -30.47 -9.51 13.98
CA ILE A 130 -29.99 -9.90 15.31
C ILE A 130 -30.81 -9.22 16.41
N VAL A 131 -30.92 -7.88 16.40
CA VAL A 131 -31.53 -7.11 17.50
C VAL A 131 -33.03 -6.87 17.33
N GLY A 132 -33.55 -7.04 16.11
CA GLY A 132 -34.96 -6.78 15.77
C GLY A 132 -35.25 -5.32 15.40
N LYS A 133 -36.32 -5.10 14.64
CA LYS A 133 -36.69 -3.80 14.04
C LYS A 133 -36.93 -2.67 15.04
N LYS A 134 -37.39 -2.99 16.27
CA LYS A 134 -37.63 -1.98 17.32
C LYS A 134 -36.34 -1.33 17.82
N ARG A 135 -35.19 -1.99 17.63
CA ARG A 135 -33.86 -1.55 18.09
C ARG A 135 -32.99 -1.11 16.91
N ALA A 136 -33.64 -0.62 15.85
CA ALA A 136 -33.00 -0.19 14.62
C ALA A 136 -31.91 0.88 14.80
N TYR A 137 -31.93 1.66 15.89
CA TYR A 137 -30.86 2.63 16.19
C TYR A 137 -29.51 1.95 16.46
N ILE A 138 -29.50 0.73 17.04
CA ILE A 138 -28.26 -0.04 17.25
C ILE A 138 -27.65 -0.41 15.90
N ALA A 139 -28.50 -0.82 14.96
CA ALA A 139 -28.09 -1.12 13.60
C ALA A 139 -27.56 0.11 12.86
N LEU A 140 -28.18 1.28 13.04
CA LEU A 140 -27.66 2.54 12.51
C LEU A 140 -26.24 2.82 13.01
N VAL A 141 -26.03 2.79 14.32
CA VAL A 141 -24.71 3.08 14.92
C VAL A 141 -23.68 2.05 14.47
N ALA A 142 -23.97 0.75 14.63
CA ALA A 142 -23.05 -0.33 14.30
C ALA A 142 -22.69 -0.40 12.80
N ALA A 143 -23.68 -0.31 11.90
CA ALA A 143 -23.45 -0.40 10.47
C ALA A 143 -22.72 0.84 9.93
N THR A 144 -23.04 2.04 10.45
CA THR A 144 -22.32 3.27 10.04
C THR A 144 -20.87 3.22 10.51
N SER A 145 -20.61 2.83 11.76
CA SER A 145 -19.22 2.68 12.24
C SER A 145 -18.44 1.65 11.42
N ALA A 146 -19.06 0.52 11.08
CA ALA A 146 -18.42 -0.54 10.32
C ALA A 146 -18.11 -0.16 8.87
N VAL A 147 -19.03 0.54 8.19
CA VAL A 147 -18.80 0.96 6.80
C VAL A 147 -17.78 2.08 6.71
N PHE A 148 -17.69 2.98 7.70
CA PHE A 148 -16.65 4.00 7.75
C PHE A 148 -15.29 3.42 8.09
N TYR A 149 -15.23 2.41 8.97
CA TYR A 149 -13.99 1.67 9.20
C TYR A 149 -13.47 1.03 7.90
N MET A 150 -14.35 0.40 7.12
CA MET A 150 -14.02 -0.14 5.80
C MET A 150 -13.55 0.97 4.83
N GLN A 151 -14.23 2.12 4.79
CA GLN A 151 -13.84 3.25 3.93
C GLN A 151 -12.55 3.95 4.35
N SER A 152 -12.03 3.66 5.56
CA SER A 152 -10.76 4.22 6.05
C SER A 152 -9.51 3.53 5.49
N GLU A 153 -9.70 2.45 4.73
CA GLU A 153 -8.63 1.70 4.08
C GLU A 153 -7.93 2.56 3.02
N VAL A 154 -6.62 2.74 3.19
CA VAL A 154 -5.80 3.63 2.36
C VAL A 154 -5.29 2.94 1.09
N VAL A 155 -5.48 1.63 0.94
CA VAL A 155 -5.13 0.89 -0.29
C VAL A 155 -6.32 0.80 -1.26
N GLN A 156 -7.43 1.45 -0.92
CA GLN A 156 -8.72 1.17 -1.55
C GLN A 156 -9.08 2.16 -2.67
N THR A 157 -9.47 1.61 -3.83
CA THR A 157 -10.30 2.27 -4.85
C THR A 157 -11.77 1.86 -4.68
N PHE A 158 -12.72 2.77 -4.88
CA PHE A 158 -14.11 2.56 -4.43
C PHE A 158 -14.90 1.47 -5.18
N TYR A 159 -14.45 1.02 -6.34
CA TYR A 159 -15.13 0.03 -7.18
C TYR A 159 -14.41 -1.32 -7.27
N ASP A 160 -13.34 -1.51 -6.49
CA ASP A 160 -12.50 -2.70 -6.55
C ASP A 160 -13.26 -4.01 -6.27
N TYR A 161 -12.68 -5.15 -6.69
CA TYR A 161 -13.26 -6.48 -6.51
C TYR A 161 -13.52 -6.80 -5.04
N VAL A 162 -12.72 -6.26 -4.13
CA VAL A 162 -12.92 -6.44 -2.69
C VAL A 162 -14.26 -5.82 -2.25
N ARG A 163 -14.64 -4.67 -2.80
CA ARG A 163 -15.91 -4.00 -2.48
C ARG A 163 -17.09 -4.73 -3.12
N LEU A 164 -16.94 -5.26 -4.33
CA LEU A 164 -17.97 -6.16 -4.90
C LEU A 164 -18.12 -7.42 -4.02
N MET A 165 -17.00 -8.03 -3.61
CA MET A 165 -16.98 -9.18 -2.71
C MET A 165 -17.72 -8.88 -1.40
N ASP A 166 -17.49 -7.71 -0.80
CA ASP A 166 -18.13 -7.29 0.46
C ASP A 166 -19.66 -7.26 0.35
N ILE A 167 -20.22 -6.87 -0.80
CA ILE A 167 -21.68 -6.95 -1.03
C ILE A 167 -22.14 -8.41 -0.86
N PHE A 168 -21.49 -9.35 -1.55
CA PHE A 168 -21.89 -10.76 -1.50
C PHE A 168 -21.59 -11.40 -0.15
N SER A 169 -20.53 -11.01 0.55
CA SER A 169 -20.22 -11.52 1.90
C SER A 169 -21.30 -11.10 2.90
N VAL A 170 -21.72 -9.83 2.86
CA VAL A 170 -22.74 -9.25 3.73
C VAL A 170 -24.11 -9.87 3.48
N PHE A 171 -24.54 -9.97 2.22
CA PHE A 171 -25.84 -10.55 1.90
C PHE A 171 -25.86 -12.07 2.11
N SER A 172 -24.75 -12.77 1.94
CA SER A 172 -24.62 -14.17 2.33
C SER A 172 -24.75 -14.34 3.85
N LEU A 173 -24.10 -13.48 4.65
CA LEU A 173 -24.30 -13.46 6.10
C LEU A 173 -25.76 -13.17 6.48
N LEU A 174 -26.40 -12.20 5.84
CA LEU A 174 -27.81 -11.88 6.10
C LEU A 174 -28.71 -13.11 5.89
N LEU A 175 -28.52 -13.83 4.79
CA LEU A 175 -29.29 -15.04 4.49
C LEU A 175 -28.98 -16.18 5.44
N LEU A 176 -27.72 -16.33 5.86
CA LEU A 176 -27.33 -17.27 6.91
C LEU A 176 -28.05 -16.95 8.22
N LEU A 177 -28.01 -15.69 8.67
CA LEU A 177 -28.71 -15.24 9.89
C LEU A 177 -30.22 -15.48 9.81
N LYS A 178 -30.85 -15.18 8.67
CA LYS A 178 -32.29 -15.47 8.44
C LYS A 178 -32.61 -16.95 8.49
N THR A 179 -31.74 -17.78 7.90
CA THR A 179 -31.87 -19.24 7.91
C THR A 179 -31.83 -19.76 9.34
N LEU A 180 -30.78 -19.40 10.09
CA LEU A 180 -30.60 -19.84 11.49
C LEU A 180 -31.74 -19.35 12.38
N LYS A 181 -32.16 -18.09 12.25
CA LYS A 181 -33.27 -17.54 13.03
C LYS A 181 -34.58 -18.27 12.76
N ALA A 182 -34.87 -18.58 11.50
CA ALA A 182 -36.05 -19.34 11.12
C ALA A 182 -35.99 -20.79 11.64
N MET A 183 -34.82 -21.44 11.59
CA MET A 183 -34.63 -22.77 12.20
C MET A 183 -34.89 -22.76 13.71
N ILE A 184 -34.30 -21.80 14.44
CA ILE A 184 -34.48 -21.64 15.90
C ILE A 184 -35.92 -21.29 16.27
N GLY A 185 -36.62 -20.59 15.38
CA GLY A 185 -38.04 -20.24 15.51
C GLY A 185 -39.00 -21.30 14.97
N ASN A 186 -38.50 -22.45 14.50
CA ASN A 186 -39.28 -23.52 13.87
C ASN A 186 -40.21 -23.01 12.74
N SER A 187 -39.73 -22.05 11.94
CA SER A 187 -40.39 -21.46 10.78
C SER A 187 -39.71 -21.93 9.48
N ASP A 188 -40.35 -21.73 8.32
CA ASP A 188 -39.75 -22.13 7.03
C ASP A 188 -38.48 -21.32 6.71
N TYR A 189 -37.34 -22.01 6.64
CA TYR A 189 -36.02 -21.45 6.34
C TYR A 189 -35.54 -21.79 4.92
N ARG A 190 -36.23 -22.67 4.18
CA ARG A 190 -35.72 -23.27 2.93
C ARG A 190 -35.37 -22.23 1.87
N ARG A 191 -36.23 -21.22 1.71
CA ARG A 191 -35.99 -20.12 0.76
C ARG A 191 -34.69 -19.36 1.06
N TYR A 192 -34.37 -19.15 2.34
CA TYR A 192 -33.16 -18.44 2.72
C TYR A 192 -31.92 -19.32 2.54
N ALA A 193 -32.03 -20.60 2.86
CA ALA A 193 -30.96 -21.58 2.63
C ALA A 193 -30.61 -21.71 1.13
N VAL A 194 -31.62 -21.75 0.26
CA VAL A 194 -31.43 -21.77 -1.20
C VAL A 194 -30.74 -20.50 -1.69
N MET A 195 -31.24 -19.33 -1.30
CA MET A 195 -30.61 -18.07 -1.67
C MET A 195 -29.18 -17.93 -1.11
N PHE A 196 -28.93 -18.47 0.09
CA PHE A 196 -27.61 -18.50 0.69
C PHE A 196 -26.62 -19.30 -0.15
N GLY A 197 -27.02 -20.49 -0.62
CA GLY A 197 -26.23 -21.31 -1.54
C GLY A 197 -25.90 -20.58 -2.85
N VAL A 198 -26.87 -19.86 -3.42
CA VAL A 198 -26.65 -19.03 -4.62
C VAL A 198 -25.64 -17.90 -4.37
N LEU A 199 -25.86 -17.06 -3.35
CA LEU A 199 -24.98 -15.90 -3.10
C LEU A 199 -23.58 -16.31 -2.66
N SER A 200 -23.45 -17.40 -1.89
CA SER A 200 -22.14 -17.90 -1.47
C SER A 200 -21.33 -18.46 -2.64
N SER A 201 -21.98 -19.04 -3.65
CA SER A 201 -21.30 -19.44 -4.88
C SER A 201 -20.77 -18.23 -5.65
N VAL A 202 -21.57 -17.17 -5.78
CA VAL A 202 -21.12 -15.92 -6.43
C VAL A 202 -19.97 -15.27 -5.64
N PHE A 203 -20.06 -15.26 -4.31
CA PHE A 203 -19.00 -14.76 -3.42
C PHE A 203 -17.67 -15.48 -3.68
N ILE A 204 -17.65 -16.81 -3.73
CA ILE A 204 -16.45 -17.59 -4.06
C ILE A 204 -15.90 -17.23 -5.44
N ASN A 205 -16.77 -17.02 -6.42
CA ASN A 205 -16.37 -16.66 -7.78
C ASN A 205 -16.03 -15.16 -7.98
N ILE A 206 -15.99 -14.38 -6.90
CA ILE A 206 -15.37 -13.04 -6.88
C ILE A 206 -14.05 -13.11 -6.12
N LYS A 207 -14.03 -13.73 -4.93
CA LYS A 207 -12.83 -13.89 -4.11
C LYS A 207 -12.79 -15.27 -3.46
N GLN A 208 -12.13 -16.19 -4.15
CA GLN A 208 -12.15 -17.62 -3.88
C GLN A 208 -11.65 -18.04 -2.49
N ASN A 209 -10.53 -17.51 -2.01
CA ASN A 209 -9.99 -17.85 -0.69
C ASN A 209 -10.95 -17.44 0.45
N ILE A 210 -11.43 -16.20 0.45
CA ILE A 210 -12.31 -15.67 1.50
C ILE A 210 -13.69 -16.33 1.43
N GLY A 211 -14.27 -16.41 0.22
CA GLY A 211 -15.57 -17.03 0.02
C GLY A 211 -15.60 -18.50 0.43
N LEU A 212 -14.54 -19.26 0.13
CA LEU A 212 -14.47 -20.69 0.46
C LEU A 212 -14.40 -20.91 1.97
N ILE A 213 -13.53 -20.17 2.67
CA ILE A 213 -13.40 -20.26 4.14
C ILE A 213 -14.72 -19.88 4.81
N PHE A 214 -15.38 -18.82 4.33
CA PHE A 214 -16.70 -18.41 4.81
C PHE A 214 -17.78 -19.49 4.57
N PHE A 215 -17.81 -20.10 3.39
CA PHE A 215 -18.78 -21.15 3.06
C PHE A 215 -18.57 -22.40 3.92
N VAL A 216 -17.32 -22.84 4.09
CA VAL A 216 -16.97 -23.97 4.99
C VAL A 216 -17.41 -23.67 6.42
N TYR A 217 -17.11 -22.47 6.93
CA TYR A 217 -17.60 -22.01 8.23
C TYR A 217 -19.13 -22.09 8.34
N ALA A 218 -19.85 -21.57 7.34
CA ALA A 218 -21.30 -21.54 7.36
C ALA A 218 -21.93 -22.95 7.35
N VAL A 219 -21.35 -23.89 6.59
CA VAL A 219 -21.77 -25.30 6.59
C VAL A 219 -21.53 -25.95 7.95
N ILE A 220 -20.36 -25.73 8.56
CA ILE A 220 -20.05 -26.23 9.91
C ILE A 220 -21.03 -25.65 10.93
N LEU A 221 -21.29 -24.35 10.87
CA LEU A 221 -22.26 -23.68 11.73
C LEU A 221 -23.68 -24.24 11.53
N PHE A 222 -24.08 -24.51 10.29
CA PHE A 222 -25.39 -25.06 9.98
C PHE A 222 -25.58 -26.45 10.60
N ILE A 223 -24.57 -27.31 10.45
CA ILE A 223 -24.54 -28.63 11.10
C ILE A 223 -24.60 -28.45 12.61
N TYR A 224 -23.73 -27.62 13.16
CA TYR A 224 -23.67 -27.33 14.60
C TYR A 224 -25.02 -26.90 15.18
N VAL A 225 -25.70 -25.94 14.55
CA VAL A 225 -27.02 -25.46 14.99
C VAL A 225 -28.08 -26.55 14.84
N SER A 226 -27.99 -27.38 13.80
CA SER A 226 -28.93 -28.50 13.63
C SER A 226 -28.76 -29.57 14.72
N VAL A 227 -27.51 -29.89 15.11
CA VAL A 227 -27.21 -30.77 16.24
C VAL A 227 -27.71 -30.15 17.55
N TRP A 228 -27.47 -28.85 17.76
CA TRP A 228 -27.96 -28.12 18.93
C TRP A 228 -29.49 -28.13 19.03
N LEU A 229 -30.20 -28.02 17.90
CA LEU A 229 -31.65 -28.19 17.81
C LEU A 229 -32.12 -29.65 17.93
N ARG A 230 -31.20 -30.61 18.05
CA ARG A 230 -31.48 -32.06 18.19
C ARG A 230 -32.21 -32.64 16.98
N ASN A 231 -31.94 -32.10 15.80
CA ASN A 231 -32.45 -32.65 14.54
C ASN A 231 -31.75 -33.98 14.22
N ASP A 232 -32.49 -34.93 13.64
CA ASP A 232 -31.92 -36.20 13.17
C ASP A 232 -31.04 -36.01 11.91
N TRP A 233 -30.14 -36.96 11.65
CA TRP A 233 -29.18 -36.85 10.53
C TRP A 233 -29.83 -36.86 9.15
N LYS A 234 -31.00 -37.49 8.97
CA LYS A 234 -31.71 -37.46 7.68
C LYS A 234 -32.21 -36.04 7.39
N ARG A 235 -32.72 -35.35 8.41
CA ARG A 235 -33.10 -33.94 8.34
C ARG A 235 -31.89 -33.06 8.04
N VAL A 236 -30.77 -33.25 8.74
CA VAL A 236 -29.53 -32.48 8.49
C VAL A 236 -29.09 -32.62 7.03
N ILE A 237 -29.03 -33.85 6.50
CA ILE A 237 -28.64 -34.10 5.10
C ILE A 237 -29.60 -33.40 4.14
N LYS A 238 -30.91 -33.54 4.35
CA LYS A 238 -31.92 -32.89 3.51
C LYS A 238 -31.78 -31.36 3.53
N ASP A 239 -31.48 -30.81 4.69
CA ASP A 239 -31.30 -29.38 4.86
C ASP A 239 -30.05 -28.86 4.14
N LEU A 240 -28.95 -29.62 4.18
CA LEU A 240 -27.74 -29.31 3.43
C LEU A 240 -27.98 -29.33 1.91
N LEU A 241 -28.86 -30.20 1.39
CA LEU A 241 -29.21 -30.19 -0.03
C LEU A 241 -29.83 -28.87 -0.49
N PHE A 242 -30.57 -28.16 0.37
CA PHE A 242 -31.09 -26.83 0.02
C PHE A 242 -29.97 -25.80 -0.17
N ILE A 243 -28.77 -26.03 0.35
CA ILE A 243 -27.61 -25.15 0.18
C ILE A 243 -26.75 -25.66 -0.99
N PHE A 244 -26.39 -26.94 -1.01
CA PHE A 244 -25.43 -27.51 -1.95
C PHE A 244 -25.95 -27.63 -3.39
N VAL A 245 -27.24 -27.92 -3.60
CA VAL A 245 -27.83 -28.01 -4.95
C VAL A 245 -27.75 -26.66 -5.69
N PRO A 246 -28.29 -25.55 -5.14
CA PRO A 246 -28.18 -24.25 -5.82
C PRO A 246 -26.74 -23.75 -5.90
N PHE A 247 -25.91 -24.02 -4.87
CA PHE A 247 -24.49 -23.70 -4.91
C PHE A 247 -23.79 -24.35 -6.11
N SER A 248 -23.98 -25.66 -6.29
CA SER A 248 -23.33 -26.43 -7.36
C SER A 248 -23.83 -26.00 -8.74
N ALA A 249 -25.13 -25.68 -8.86
CA ALA A 249 -25.71 -25.19 -10.10
C ALA A 249 -25.07 -23.85 -10.55
N VAL A 250 -24.87 -22.91 -9.61
CA VAL A 250 -24.23 -21.63 -9.91
C VAL A 250 -22.74 -21.82 -10.22
N MET A 251 -22.02 -22.65 -9.45
CA MET A 251 -20.62 -23.00 -9.75
C MET A 251 -20.49 -23.55 -11.18
N ALA A 252 -21.35 -24.49 -11.57
CA ALA A 252 -21.35 -25.05 -12.92
C ALA A 252 -21.64 -23.98 -13.98
N ALA A 253 -22.63 -23.12 -13.76
CA ALA A 253 -23.00 -22.06 -14.70
C ALA A 253 -21.88 -21.03 -14.92
N VAL A 254 -21.19 -20.61 -13.85
CA VAL A 254 -20.08 -19.65 -13.93
C VAL A 254 -18.87 -20.23 -14.64
N ASN A 255 -18.58 -21.52 -14.45
CA ASN A 255 -17.43 -22.19 -15.05
C ASN A 255 -17.70 -22.77 -16.44
N LEU A 256 -18.97 -22.89 -16.85
CA LEU A 256 -19.34 -23.44 -18.16
C LEU A 256 -18.72 -22.70 -19.34
N PRO A 257 -18.67 -21.35 -19.39
CA PRO A 257 -17.97 -20.64 -20.46
C PRO A 257 -16.51 -21.04 -20.59
N LEU A 258 -15.79 -21.20 -19.46
CA LEU A 258 -14.39 -21.62 -19.46
C LEU A 258 -14.21 -23.05 -19.99
N VAL A 259 -15.18 -23.93 -19.74
CA VAL A 259 -15.17 -25.29 -20.28
C VAL A 259 -15.40 -25.26 -21.80
N ILE A 260 -16.33 -24.43 -22.27
CA ILE A 260 -16.65 -24.29 -23.69
C ILE A 260 -15.46 -23.69 -24.47
N THR A 261 -14.73 -22.74 -23.89
CA THR A 261 -13.57 -22.10 -24.52
C THR A 261 -12.27 -22.88 -24.40
N GLY A 262 -12.26 -23.98 -23.64
CA GLY A 262 -11.06 -24.78 -23.35
C GLY A 262 -10.15 -24.21 -22.25
N SER A 263 -10.46 -23.03 -21.69
CA SER A 263 -9.63 -22.32 -20.71
C SER A 263 -9.80 -22.80 -19.27
N PHE A 264 -10.68 -23.78 -19.00
CA PHE A 264 -10.97 -24.23 -17.64
C PHE A 264 -9.75 -24.85 -16.93
N SER A 265 -8.94 -25.63 -17.64
CA SER A 265 -7.72 -26.22 -17.07
C SER A 265 -6.71 -25.14 -16.71
N ASP A 266 -6.53 -24.15 -17.59
CA ASP A 266 -5.61 -23.03 -17.38
C ASP A 266 -6.06 -22.18 -16.20
N TYR A 267 -7.36 -21.87 -16.13
CA TYR A 267 -7.98 -21.20 -14.97
C TYR A 267 -7.66 -21.91 -13.64
N ILE A 268 -7.85 -23.23 -13.55
CA ILE A 268 -7.57 -23.99 -12.33
C ILE A 268 -6.06 -23.99 -12.02
N SER A 269 -5.22 -24.11 -13.05
CA SER A 269 -3.76 -24.09 -12.90
C SER A 269 -3.29 -22.74 -12.34
N MET A 270 -3.78 -21.62 -12.89
CA MET A 270 -3.36 -20.28 -12.52
C MET A 270 -3.90 -19.89 -11.15
N THR A 271 -5.20 -20.08 -10.92
CA THR A 271 -5.84 -19.67 -9.67
C THR A 271 -5.56 -20.60 -8.49
N GLY A 272 -5.12 -21.84 -8.76
CA GLY A 272 -4.77 -22.84 -7.76
C GLY A 272 -3.26 -23.03 -7.61
N LEU A 273 -2.62 -23.71 -8.57
CA LEU A 273 -1.22 -24.16 -8.48
C LEU A 273 -0.23 -23.00 -8.59
N SER A 274 -0.34 -22.17 -9.63
CA SER A 274 0.58 -21.04 -9.85
C SER A 274 0.43 -19.99 -8.75
N ALA A 275 -0.80 -19.65 -8.35
CA ALA A 275 -1.06 -18.77 -7.21
C ALA A 275 -0.49 -19.31 -5.89
N ALA A 276 -0.51 -20.63 -5.67
CA ALA A 276 0.10 -21.23 -4.49
C ALA A 276 1.63 -21.24 -4.55
N GLY A 277 2.19 -21.46 -5.75
CA GLY A 277 3.63 -21.38 -6.02
C GLY A 277 4.18 -19.98 -5.75
N ALA A 278 3.49 -18.94 -6.24
CA ALA A 278 3.84 -17.54 -5.99
C ALA A 278 3.78 -17.12 -4.51
N LYS A 279 3.23 -17.96 -3.61
CA LYS A 279 3.03 -17.67 -2.18
C LYS A 279 3.73 -18.64 -1.22
N GLY A 280 4.71 -19.41 -1.69
CA GLY A 280 5.47 -20.34 -0.84
C GLY A 280 4.68 -21.59 -0.39
N GLY A 281 3.58 -21.92 -1.08
CA GLY A 281 2.78 -23.13 -0.87
C GLY A 281 1.69 -23.02 0.23
N MET A 282 0.84 -24.05 0.31
CA MET A 282 -0.40 -24.02 1.13
C MET A 282 -0.18 -23.81 2.64
N ARG A 283 0.91 -24.34 3.21
CA ARG A 283 1.20 -24.14 4.64
C ARG A 283 1.57 -22.69 4.94
N ALA A 284 2.36 -22.07 4.07
CA ALA A 284 2.74 -20.66 4.18
C ALA A 284 1.49 -19.78 4.05
N ILE A 285 0.63 -20.07 3.07
CA ILE A 285 -0.64 -19.35 2.85
C ILE A 285 -1.55 -19.38 4.09
N LEU A 286 -1.76 -20.55 4.69
CA LEU A 286 -2.73 -20.70 5.79
C LEU A 286 -2.23 -20.14 7.14
N PHE A 287 -0.93 -20.19 7.40
CA PHE A 287 -0.40 -19.90 8.75
C PHE A 287 0.72 -18.85 8.79
N GLY A 288 1.39 -18.57 7.68
CA GLY A 288 2.54 -17.67 7.64
C GLY A 288 2.20 -16.26 8.11
N TRP A 289 1.02 -15.76 7.76
CA TRP A 289 0.57 -14.42 8.16
C TRP A 289 0.48 -14.22 9.67
N ILE A 290 0.23 -15.28 10.47
CA ILE A 290 0.17 -15.17 11.93
C ILE A 290 1.56 -14.89 12.48
N VAL A 291 2.56 -15.64 12.01
CA VAL A 291 3.96 -15.51 12.44
C VAL A 291 4.55 -14.19 11.96
N ASN A 292 4.30 -13.83 10.70
CA ASN A 292 4.82 -12.61 10.08
C ASN A 292 4.27 -11.33 10.72
N ASN A 293 3.11 -11.40 11.39
CA ASN A 293 2.44 -10.25 12.00
C ASN A 293 2.43 -10.27 13.53
N VAL A 294 3.33 -11.01 14.19
CA VAL A 294 3.42 -11.06 15.67
C VAL A 294 3.61 -9.66 16.28
N GLY A 295 4.37 -8.78 15.62
CA GLY A 295 4.52 -7.38 16.05
C GLY A 295 3.18 -6.64 16.09
N ALA A 296 2.36 -6.78 15.05
CA ALA A 296 1.03 -6.17 14.97
C ALA A 296 0.10 -6.69 16.08
N PHE A 297 0.10 -8.01 16.33
CA PHE A 297 -0.66 -8.60 17.43
C PHE A 297 -0.23 -8.07 18.81
N ARG A 298 1.08 -7.94 19.06
CA ARG A 298 1.61 -7.40 20.32
C ARG A 298 1.18 -5.96 20.53
N SER A 299 1.28 -5.12 19.49
CA SER A 299 0.87 -3.71 19.55
C SER A 299 -0.63 -3.53 19.84
N ALA A 300 -1.46 -4.45 19.34
CA ALA A 300 -2.91 -4.40 19.50
C ALA A 300 -3.42 -4.93 20.86
N LEU A 301 -2.57 -5.64 21.62
CA LEU A 301 -2.98 -6.37 22.82
C LEU A 301 -3.58 -5.49 23.94
N PRO A 302 -3.03 -4.31 24.28
CA PRO A 302 -3.54 -3.50 25.40
C PRO A 302 -5.00 -3.07 25.20
N LEU A 303 -5.33 -2.55 24.01
CA LEU A 303 -6.69 -2.13 23.67
C LEU A 303 -7.65 -3.33 23.65
N SER A 304 -7.17 -4.48 23.14
CA SER A 304 -7.95 -5.71 23.03
C SER A 304 -8.36 -6.27 24.39
N ILE A 305 -7.41 -6.37 25.33
CA ILE A 305 -7.67 -6.89 26.68
C ILE A 305 -8.67 -6.01 27.41
N THR A 306 -8.49 -4.69 27.37
CA THR A 306 -9.41 -3.74 28.01
C THR A 306 -10.82 -3.85 27.44
N THR A 307 -10.94 -3.89 26.12
CA THR A 307 -12.25 -4.01 25.44
C THR A 307 -12.93 -5.34 25.76
N LEU A 308 -12.18 -6.44 25.72
CA LEU A 308 -12.68 -7.77 26.06
C LEU A 308 -13.15 -7.82 27.53
N ALA A 309 -12.37 -7.26 28.46
CA ALA A 309 -12.72 -7.20 29.87
C ALA A 309 -14.01 -6.40 30.11
N VAL A 310 -14.21 -5.28 29.40
CA VAL A 310 -15.46 -4.49 29.47
C VAL A 310 -16.65 -5.32 28.98
N ILE A 311 -16.55 -5.95 27.80
CA ILE A 311 -17.65 -6.77 27.24
C ILE A 311 -18.00 -7.93 28.17
N LEU A 312 -17.00 -8.66 28.67
CA LEU A 312 -17.21 -9.78 29.58
C LEU A 312 -17.84 -9.32 30.91
N THR A 313 -17.36 -8.21 31.47
CA THR A 313 -17.91 -7.64 32.70
C THR A 313 -19.39 -7.28 32.52
N LEU A 314 -19.73 -6.56 31.43
CA LEU A 314 -21.11 -6.22 31.12
C LEU A 314 -21.98 -7.47 30.89
N PHE A 315 -21.45 -8.48 30.21
CA PHE A 315 -22.12 -9.76 29.99
C PHE A 315 -22.45 -10.49 31.31
N PHE A 316 -21.47 -10.64 32.21
CA PHE A 316 -21.68 -11.29 33.51
C PHE A 316 -22.60 -10.47 34.43
N LEU A 317 -22.51 -9.14 34.42
CA LEU A 317 -23.42 -8.26 35.15
C LEU A 317 -24.87 -8.42 34.67
N ARG A 318 -25.08 -8.53 33.35
CA ARG A 318 -26.39 -8.80 32.77
C ARG A 318 -26.93 -10.17 33.20
N ARG A 319 -26.07 -11.21 33.23
CA ARG A 319 -26.47 -12.58 33.59
C ARG A 319 -26.79 -12.75 35.09
N ARG A 320 -26.13 -12.02 35.98
CA ARG A 320 -26.35 -12.10 37.45
C ARG A 320 -27.66 -11.46 37.92
N ARG A 321 -28.33 -10.65 37.10
CA ARG A 321 -29.57 -9.97 37.50
C ARG A 321 -30.78 -10.88 37.41
N LYS A 322 -31.60 -10.89 38.47
CA LYS A 322 -32.91 -11.58 38.47
C LYS A 322 -33.83 -10.92 37.43
N LYS A 323 -34.49 -11.72 36.59
CA LYS A 323 -35.63 -11.30 35.75
C LYS A 323 -36.72 -10.71 36.66
N GLY A 324 -36.77 -9.40 36.81
CA GLY A 324 -37.73 -8.74 37.71
C GLY A 324 -37.80 -7.23 37.51
N LYS A 325 -38.94 -6.78 36.95
CA LYS A 325 -39.36 -5.41 36.64
C LYS A 325 -38.45 -4.66 35.64
N ASP A 326 -38.57 -5.07 34.37
CA ASP A 326 -38.29 -4.20 33.23
C ASP A 326 -39.20 -2.97 33.32
N ILE A 327 -38.63 -1.82 33.69
CA ILE A 327 -39.27 -0.54 33.38
C ILE A 327 -39.11 -0.38 31.87
N ALA A 328 -40.19 -0.71 31.15
CA ALA A 328 -40.34 -0.47 29.73
C ALA A 328 -40.17 1.03 29.45
N GLU A 329 -38.96 1.47 29.14
CA GLU A 329 -38.74 2.82 28.66
C GLU A 329 -39.02 2.94 27.17
N ALA A 330 -39.61 4.08 26.83
CA ALA A 330 -40.33 4.30 25.59
C ALA A 330 -39.40 4.26 24.36
N PRO A 331 -39.81 3.61 23.25
CA PRO A 331 -39.13 3.61 21.94
C PRO A 331 -38.73 4.99 21.39
N THR A 332 -39.20 6.07 22.00
CA THR A 332 -38.99 7.45 21.56
C THR A 332 -37.62 8.02 21.90
N THR A 333 -37.02 7.75 23.07
CA THR A 333 -35.71 8.31 23.44
C THR A 333 -34.58 7.71 22.61
N ASP A 334 -34.62 6.40 22.41
CA ASP A 334 -33.62 5.67 21.62
C ASP A 334 -33.67 6.08 20.14
N ALA A 335 -34.86 6.43 19.64
CA ALA A 335 -35.00 6.97 18.30
C ALA A 335 -34.35 8.36 18.15
N TRP A 336 -34.47 9.23 19.16
CA TRP A 336 -33.80 10.54 19.14
C TRP A 336 -32.28 10.42 19.20
N LEU A 337 -31.76 9.45 19.96
CA LEU A 337 -30.32 9.14 19.95
C LEU A 337 -29.84 8.76 18.54
N GLY A 338 -30.59 7.90 17.85
CA GLY A 338 -30.28 7.52 16.46
C GLY A 338 -30.32 8.70 15.48
N VAL A 339 -31.34 9.56 15.58
CA VAL A 339 -31.43 10.77 14.73
C VAL A 339 -30.28 11.74 15.00
N ALA A 340 -29.97 11.99 16.28
CA ALA A 340 -28.86 12.86 16.68
C ALA A 340 -27.52 12.31 16.19
N PHE A 341 -27.29 11.00 16.33
CA PHE A 341 -26.11 10.32 15.82
C PHE A 341 -25.93 10.54 14.31
N ALA A 342 -26.96 10.26 13.50
CA ALA A 342 -26.88 10.44 12.06
C ALA A 342 -26.67 11.91 11.65
N ALA A 343 -27.35 12.84 12.32
CA ALA A 343 -27.18 14.27 12.05
C ALA A 343 -25.76 14.75 12.34
N LEU A 344 -25.18 14.36 13.48
CA LEU A 344 -23.82 14.74 13.86
C LEU A 344 -22.77 14.13 12.93
N VAL A 345 -22.95 12.88 12.51
CA VAL A 345 -22.09 12.25 11.49
C VAL A 345 -22.15 13.05 10.19
N ILE A 346 -23.34 13.30 9.64
CA ILE A 346 -23.48 14.02 8.37
C ILE A 346 -22.91 15.44 8.46
N ILE A 347 -23.17 16.17 9.55
CA ILE A 347 -22.61 17.51 9.78
C ILE A 347 -21.08 17.44 9.81
N GLY A 348 -20.50 16.48 10.55
CA GLY A 348 -19.06 16.30 10.63
C GLY A 348 -18.42 15.97 9.27
N LEU A 349 -19.06 15.13 8.45
CA LEU A 349 -18.59 14.84 7.09
C LEU A 349 -18.62 16.06 6.18
N VAL A 350 -19.66 16.90 6.30
CA VAL A 350 -19.73 18.15 5.54
C VAL A 350 -18.63 19.12 6.00
N ILE A 351 -18.35 19.22 7.30
CA ILE A 351 -17.24 20.04 7.81
C ILE A 351 -15.90 19.52 7.26
N LEU A 352 -15.65 18.21 7.33
CA LEU A 352 -14.43 17.60 6.81
C LEU A 352 -14.22 17.91 5.33
N LYS A 353 -15.27 17.85 4.51
CA LYS A 353 -15.18 18.22 3.09
C LYS A 353 -14.51 19.58 2.84
N PHE A 354 -14.68 20.53 3.74
CA PHE A 354 -14.21 21.91 3.57
C PHE A 354 -13.06 22.33 4.50
N SER A 355 -12.59 21.46 5.42
CA SER A 355 -11.61 21.85 6.43
C SER A 355 -10.55 20.77 6.69
N SER A 356 -9.36 20.97 6.11
CA SER A 356 -8.16 20.16 6.42
C SER A 356 -7.75 20.31 7.89
N GLY A 357 -7.81 21.54 8.42
CA GLY A 357 -7.47 21.80 9.83
C GLY A 357 -8.35 21.02 10.82
N PHE A 358 -9.64 20.83 10.52
CA PHE A 358 -10.50 19.99 11.35
C PHE A 358 -10.15 18.50 11.24
N ALA A 359 -9.79 18.02 10.05
CA ALA A 359 -9.38 16.63 9.85
C ALA A 359 -8.11 16.30 10.64
N HIS A 360 -7.09 17.16 10.56
CA HIS A 360 -5.85 17.02 11.31
C HIS A 360 -6.04 17.18 12.82
N LEU A 361 -6.93 18.07 13.27
CA LEU A 361 -7.24 18.26 14.70
C LEU A 361 -7.77 17.00 15.38
N ILE A 362 -8.54 16.18 14.67
CA ILE A 362 -9.18 14.99 15.25
C ILE A 362 -8.43 13.70 14.92
N LEU A 363 -7.41 13.76 14.06
CA LEU A 363 -6.63 12.60 13.65
C LEU A 363 -5.80 12.09 14.83
N PRO A 364 -5.90 10.80 15.20
CA PRO A 364 -5.11 10.24 16.28
C PRO A 364 -3.71 9.86 15.82
N ASP A 365 -2.75 9.82 16.74
CA ASP A 365 -1.40 9.28 16.49
C ASP A 365 -1.42 7.77 16.16
N HIS A 366 -2.45 7.06 16.65
CA HIS A 366 -2.62 5.63 16.44
C HIS A 366 -4.05 5.28 16.02
N PHE A 367 -4.19 4.60 14.88
CA PHE A 367 -5.49 4.18 14.35
C PHE A 367 -5.96 2.84 14.94
N LEU A 368 -7.28 2.60 14.91
CA LEU A 368 -7.88 1.35 15.36
C LEU A 368 -7.43 0.16 14.48
N SER A 369 -6.56 -0.68 15.03
CA SER A 369 -5.99 -1.83 14.31
C SER A 369 -7.00 -2.97 14.10
N PRO A 370 -7.04 -3.61 12.92
CA PRO A 370 -7.89 -4.78 12.67
C PRO A 370 -7.46 -5.98 13.54
N TYR A 371 -6.19 -6.04 13.94
CA TYR A 371 -5.67 -7.04 14.89
C TYR A 371 -6.31 -6.89 16.27
N ALA A 372 -6.64 -5.66 16.69
CA ALA A 372 -7.31 -5.44 17.97
C ALA A 372 -8.74 -6.00 17.94
N LEU A 373 -9.45 -5.79 16.84
CA LEU A 373 -10.79 -6.36 16.64
C LEU A 373 -10.75 -7.89 16.65
N PHE A 374 -9.75 -8.48 15.98
CA PHE A 374 -9.57 -9.94 15.95
C PHE A 374 -9.33 -10.52 17.33
N LEU A 375 -8.43 -9.92 18.13
CA LEU A 375 -8.11 -10.36 19.48
C LEU A 375 -9.27 -10.21 20.48
N VAL A 376 -10.25 -9.35 20.20
CA VAL A 376 -11.48 -9.26 21.02
C VAL A 376 -12.50 -10.32 20.60
N VAL A 377 -12.81 -10.43 19.31
CA VAL A 377 -13.94 -11.25 18.85
C VAL A 377 -13.59 -12.73 18.82
N PHE A 378 -12.36 -13.12 18.47
CA PHE A 378 -11.97 -14.51 18.36
C PHE A 378 -12.12 -15.30 19.69
N PRO A 379 -11.64 -14.81 20.85
CA PRO A 379 -11.86 -15.49 22.12
C PRO A 379 -13.35 -15.62 22.48
N ILE A 380 -14.17 -14.60 22.17
CA ILE A 380 -15.61 -14.65 22.41
C ILE A 380 -16.27 -15.70 21.51
N PHE A 381 -15.90 -15.77 20.24
CA PHE A 381 -16.36 -16.79 19.31
C PHE A 381 -16.07 -18.20 19.83
N VAL A 382 -14.84 -18.47 20.27
CA VAL A 382 -14.44 -19.77 20.84
C VAL A 382 -15.26 -20.07 22.11
N ALA A 383 -15.38 -19.11 23.02
CA ALA A 383 -16.14 -19.29 24.26
C ALA A 383 -17.63 -19.60 24.02
N MET A 384 -18.25 -18.95 23.04
CA MET A 384 -19.63 -19.22 22.63
C MET A 384 -19.79 -20.61 21.99
N GLY A 385 -18.81 -21.04 21.19
CA GLY A 385 -18.78 -22.38 20.62
C GLY A 385 -18.71 -23.48 21.69
N VAL A 386 -17.84 -23.30 22.69
CA VAL A 386 -17.76 -24.21 23.86
C VAL A 386 -19.06 -24.16 24.66
N TRP A 387 -19.65 -22.98 24.88
CA TRP A 387 -20.93 -22.85 25.56
C TRP A 387 -22.04 -23.66 24.86
N GLY A 388 -22.15 -23.57 23.53
CA GLY A 388 -23.17 -24.36 22.83
C GLY A 388 -22.89 -25.87 22.81
N ILE A 389 -21.63 -26.31 22.91
CA ILE A 389 -21.30 -27.74 23.12
C ILE A 389 -21.79 -28.20 24.50
N VAL A 390 -21.59 -27.39 25.54
CA VAL A 390 -22.11 -27.68 26.88
C VAL A 390 -23.65 -27.75 26.88
N ASP A 391 -24.31 -26.89 26.11
CA ASP A 391 -25.76 -26.93 25.90
C ASP A 391 -26.20 -28.24 25.21
N ILE A 392 -25.47 -28.69 24.18
CA ILE A 392 -25.74 -29.97 23.48
C ILE A 392 -25.66 -31.15 24.46
N ILE A 393 -24.55 -31.25 25.22
CA ILE A 393 -24.30 -32.35 26.17
C ILE A 393 -25.31 -32.30 27.32
N GLY A 394 -25.58 -31.11 27.84
CA GLY A 394 -26.47 -30.90 28.97
C GLY A 394 -27.95 -30.87 28.62
N HIS A 395 -28.30 -31.01 27.33
CA HIS A 395 -29.66 -30.84 26.81
C HIS A 395 -30.32 -29.51 27.23
N ARG A 396 -29.59 -28.40 27.14
CA ARG A 396 -30.03 -27.05 27.49
C ARG A 396 -30.02 -26.14 26.26
N ASP A 397 -30.79 -25.06 26.31
CA ASP A 397 -30.89 -24.09 25.21
C ASP A 397 -30.44 -22.68 25.67
N THR A 398 -29.44 -22.59 26.54
CA THR A 398 -29.05 -21.32 27.17
C THR A 398 -28.33 -20.35 26.24
N LEU A 399 -27.73 -20.83 25.14
CA LEU A 399 -27.11 -20.02 24.08
C LEU A 399 -28.14 -19.39 23.13
N ARG A 400 -29.42 -19.80 23.17
CA ARG A 400 -30.46 -19.44 22.18
C ARG A 400 -30.52 -17.95 21.84
N GLU A 401 -30.48 -17.08 22.85
CA GLU A 401 -30.56 -15.62 22.66
C GLU A 401 -29.31 -15.02 21.99
N ASN A 402 -28.17 -15.71 22.04
CA ASN A 402 -26.89 -15.24 21.50
C ASN A 402 -26.45 -16.00 20.24
N MET A 403 -27.25 -16.95 19.74
CA MET A 403 -26.88 -17.79 18.59
C MET A 403 -26.58 -16.99 17.32
N LEU A 404 -27.32 -15.90 17.08
CA LEU A 404 -27.04 -15.03 15.92
C LEU A 404 -25.77 -14.17 16.10
N MET A 405 -25.43 -13.79 17.33
CA MET A 405 -24.15 -13.14 17.62
C MET A 405 -22.99 -14.12 17.46
N PHE A 406 -23.17 -15.40 17.81
CA PHE A 406 -22.20 -16.47 17.55
C PHE A 406 -21.95 -16.65 16.04
N ALA A 407 -23.03 -16.63 15.24
CA ALA A 407 -22.96 -16.68 13.79
C ALA A 407 -22.20 -15.47 13.19
N LEU A 408 -22.44 -14.27 13.71
CA LEU A 408 -21.70 -13.07 13.29
C LEU A 408 -20.21 -13.15 13.65
N ALA A 409 -19.89 -13.61 14.87
CA ALA A 409 -18.50 -13.71 15.34
C ALA A 409 -17.68 -14.70 14.50
N GLY A 410 -18.26 -15.85 14.16
CA GLY A 410 -17.59 -16.83 13.31
C GLY A 410 -17.50 -16.40 11.84
N ALA A 411 -18.48 -15.65 11.33
CA ALA A 411 -18.40 -15.02 10.02
C ALA A 411 -17.23 -14.01 9.94
N TYR A 412 -17.08 -13.18 10.98
CA TYR A 412 -15.93 -12.28 11.10
C TYR A 412 -14.61 -13.05 11.13
N PHE A 413 -14.52 -14.11 11.95
CA PHE A 413 -13.35 -14.99 11.98
C PHE A 413 -13.02 -15.56 10.60
N ALA A 414 -14.00 -16.12 9.89
CA ALA A 414 -13.80 -16.74 8.59
C ALA A 414 -13.28 -15.75 7.54
N ILE A 415 -13.87 -14.54 7.49
CA ILE A 415 -13.44 -13.49 6.55
C ILE A 415 -12.04 -12.96 6.91
N SER A 416 -11.78 -12.73 8.20
CA SER A 416 -10.48 -12.25 8.67
C SER A 416 -9.38 -13.27 8.41
N TYR A 417 -9.66 -14.55 8.64
CA TYR A 417 -8.72 -15.63 8.38
C TYR A 417 -8.43 -15.77 6.88
N GLY A 418 -9.47 -15.66 6.03
CA GLY A 418 -9.27 -15.64 4.58
C GLY A 418 -8.48 -14.41 4.08
N CYS A 419 -8.67 -13.25 4.69
CA CYS A 419 -7.85 -12.06 4.44
C CYS A 419 -6.39 -12.28 4.83
N GLY A 420 -6.16 -12.86 6.01
CA GLY A 420 -4.83 -13.21 6.53
C GLY A 420 -3.97 -13.97 5.53
N ASN A 421 -4.57 -14.88 4.75
CA ASN A 421 -3.89 -15.64 3.69
C ASN A 421 -3.27 -14.77 2.56
N SER A 422 -3.48 -13.45 2.58
CA SER A 422 -2.91 -12.47 1.62
C SER A 422 -1.93 -11.48 2.29
N GLY A 423 -1.33 -11.83 3.43
CA GLY A 423 -0.25 -11.07 4.05
C GLY A 423 -0.56 -10.50 5.44
N GLY A 424 -1.84 -10.42 5.83
CA GLY A 424 -2.25 -9.94 7.14
C GLY A 424 -3.74 -9.59 7.25
N LEU A 425 -4.11 -8.99 8.37
CA LEU A 425 -5.46 -8.44 8.56
C LEU A 425 -5.53 -7.01 8.03
N ALA A 426 -6.65 -6.67 7.38
CA ALA A 426 -6.90 -5.37 6.80
C ALA A 426 -8.24 -4.77 7.29
N GLU A 427 -8.33 -3.44 7.29
CA GLU A 427 -9.49 -2.70 7.80
C GLU A 427 -10.77 -3.04 7.03
N GLY A 428 -10.67 -3.20 5.70
CA GLY A 428 -11.82 -3.50 4.85
C GLY A 428 -12.58 -4.76 5.28
N GLN A 429 -11.85 -5.82 5.58
CA GLN A 429 -12.37 -7.15 5.92
C GLN A 429 -12.71 -7.28 7.41
N ALA A 430 -12.40 -6.27 8.23
CA ALA A 430 -12.68 -6.28 9.66
C ALA A 430 -13.95 -5.52 10.09
N SER A 431 -14.76 -5.07 9.12
CA SER A 431 -16.06 -4.44 9.34
C SER A 431 -17.02 -5.26 10.22
N PHE A 432 -17.05 -6.60 10.08
CA PHE A 432 -17.88 -7.47 10.94
C PHE A 432 -17.43 -7.47 12.41
N GLY A 433 -16.13 -7.25 12.67
CA GLY A 433 -15.61 -7.09 14.02
C GLY A 433 -16.16 -5.83 14.71
N ILE A 434 -16.19 -4.70 13.99
CA ILE A 434 -16.83 -3.46 14.46
C ILE A 434 -18.32 -3.70 14.73
N ILE A 435 -19.03 -4.35 13.81
CA ILE A 435 -20.45 -4.68 14.01
C ILE A 435 -20.63 -5.50 15.29
N PHE A 436 -19.84 -6.55 15.47
CA PHE A 436 -19.95 -7.42 16.63
C PHE A 436 -19.76 -6.64 17.92
N ILE A 437 -18.67 -5.87 18.04
CA ILE A 437 -18.31 -5.14 19.25
C ILE A 437 -19.34 -4.06 19.57
N VAL A 438 -19.69 -3.21 18.59
CA VAL A 438 -20.64 -2.10 18.81
C VAL A 438 -22.04 -2.64 19.13
N THR A 439 -22.48 -3.69 18.43
CA THR A 439 -23.77 -4.33 18.71
C THR A 439 -23.77 -4.95 20.10
N ALA A 440 -22.71 -5.69 20.48
CA ALA A 440 -22.59 -6.30 21.80
C ALA A 440 -22.65 -5.24 22.92
N LEU A 441 -21.86 -4.17 22.82
CA LEU A 441 -21.84 -3.10 23.82
C LEU A 441 -23.22 -2.44 23.96
N LEU A 442 -23.85 -2.04 22.86
CA LEU A 442 -25.15 -1.37 22.92
C LEU A 442 -26.27 -2.29 23.44
N VAL A 443 -26.26 -3.57 23.05
CA VAL A 443 -27.23 -4.57 23.53
C VAL A 443 -27.03 -4.87 25.02
N LEU A 444 -25.78 -4.92 25.51
CA LEU A 444 -25.49 -5.15 26.92
C LEU A 444 -25.86 -3.95 27.82
N LEU A 445 -25.95 -2.74 27.26
CA LEU A 445 -26.25 -1.49 27.97
C LEU A 445 -27.72 -1.03 27.86
N GLU A 446 -28.65 -1.87 27.40
CA GLU A 446 -30.05 -1.47 27.12
C GLU A 446 -30.89 -1.02 28.33
N HIS A 447 -30.44 -1.23 29.57
CA HIS A 447 -31.21 -0.80 30.73
C HIS A 447 -31.32 0.73 30.86
N SER A 448 -32.43 1.17 31.45
CA SER A 448 -32.82 2.57 31.61
C SER A 448 -31.77 3.46 32.28
N TYR A 449 -31.17 3.00 33.38
CA TYR A 449 -30.16 3.77 34.11
C TYR A 449 -28.77 3.76 33.41
N LEU A 450 -28.57 2.94 32.37
CA LEU A 450 -27.34 2.90 31.54
C LEU A 450 -27.45 3.78 30.28
N ARG A 451 -28.48 4.64 30.18
CA ARG A 451 -28.66 5.59 29.07
C ARG A 451 -27.44 6.45 28.77
N ILE A 452 -26.78 6.95 29.82
CA ILE A 452 -25.58 7.79 29.68
C ILE A 452 -24.46 6.99 29.01
N ALA A 453 -24.25 5.74 29.44
CA ALA A 453 -23.27 4.85 28.84
C ALA A 453 -23.58 4.56 27.36
N ARG A 454 -24.86 4.36 27.00
CA ARG A 454 -25.27 4.21 25.58
C ARG A 454 -24.97 5.47 24.75
N GLY A 455 -25.27 6.65 25.29
CA GLY A 455 -24.92 7.92 24.68
C GLY A 455 -23.41 8.09 24.49
N ALA A 456 -22.61 7.68 25.47
CA ALA A 456 -21.15 7.70 25.39
C ALA A 456 -20.62 6.76 24.29
N ILE A 457 -21.15 5.53 24.17
CA ILE A 457 -20.78 4.62 23.07
C ILE A 457 -21.12 5.23 21.70
N ALA A 458 -22.30 5.85 21.57
CA ALA A 458 -22.68 6.53 20.33
C ALA A 458 -21.74 7.72 20.02
N ALA A 459 -21.34 8.50 21.03
CA ALA A 459 -20.39 9.61 20.89
C ALA A 459 -18.99 9.12 20.47
N VAL A 460 -18.50 8.03 21.08
CA VAL A 460 -17.24 7.38 20.67
C VAL A 460 -17.33 6.91 19.23
N CYS A 461 -18.46 6.33 18.81
CA CYS A 461 -18.67 5.93 17.42
C CYS A 461 -18.66 7.12 16.46
N ILE A 462 -19.24 8.27 16.83
CA ILE A 462 -19.17 9.49 16.02
C ILE A 462 -17.71 9.93 15.85
N LEU A 463 -16.95 9.99 16.95
CA LEU A 463 -15.53 10.37 16.90
C LEU A 463 -14.74 9.43 16.00
N LEU A 464 -14.90 8.11 16.18
CA LEU A 464 -14.24 7.11 15.35
C LEU A 464 -14.61 7.25 13.87
N ILE A 465 -15.89 7.46 13.54
CA ILE A 465 -16.34 7.68 12.16
C ILE A 465 -15.64 8.90 11.54
N LEU A 466 -15.56 10.00 12.27
CA LEU A 466 -14.89 11.21 11.79
C LEU A 466 -13.37 11.01 11.67
N GLN A 467 -12.74 10.24 12.56
CA GLN A 467 -11.33 9.85 12.46
C GLN A 467 -11.06 8.95 11.26
N PHE A 468 -11.94 7.98 10.99
CA PHE A 468 -11.87 7.10 9.82
C PHE A 468 -12.00 7.89 8.51
N ALA A 469 -12.96 8.82 8.45
CA ALA A 469 -13.10 9.73 7.32
C ALA A 469 -11.88 10.63 7.16
N SER A 470 -11.36 11.19 8.26
CA SER A 470 -10.16 12.04 8.25
C SER A 470 -8.93 11.27 7.78
N LYS A 471 -8.72 10.04 8.26
CA LYS A 471 -7.63 9.15 7.80
C LYS A 471 -7.67 8.99 6.29
N LYS A 472 -8.83 8.68 5.70
CA LYS A 472 -8.96 8.53 4.25
C LYS A 472 -8.79 9.83 3.47
N MET A 473 -9.08 10.98 4.05
CA MET A 473 -8.89 12.28 3.36
C MET A 473 -7.47 12.82 3.49
N VAL A 474 -6.76 12.53 4.59
CA VAL A 474 -5.35 12.89 4.81
C VAL A 474 -4.42 11.91 4.11
N TYR A 475 -4.74 10.62 4.10
CA TYR A 475 -4.00 9.58 3.40
C TYR A 475 -4.92 8.90 2.37
N PRO A 476 -5.24 9.55 1.23
CA PRO A 476 -6.17 8.99 0.27
C PRO A 476 -5.71 7.67 -0.34
N TYR A 477 -4.41 7.58 -0.60
CA TYR A 477 -3.78 6.36 -1.06
C TYR A 477 -2.40 6.16 -0.43
N ASN A 478 -2.13 4.93 0.03
CA ASN A 478 -0.79 4.50 0.39
C ASN A 478 -0.66 2.98 0.23
N TRP A 479 0.21 2.53 -0.67
CA TRP A 479 0.44 1.10 -0.93
C TRP A 479 1.90 0.85 -1.32
N TRP A 480 2.70 0.27 -0.42
CA TRP A 480 4.10 -0.09 -0.67
C TRP A 480 5.00 1.08 -1.16
N GLY A 481 4.75 2.28 -0.65
CA GLY A 481 5.47 3.49 -1.06
C GLY A 481 4.89 4.17 -2.30
N MET A 482 3.73 3.73 -2.79
CA MET A 482 2.90 4.53 -3.71
C MET A 482 1.94 5.37 -2.89
N ASP A 483 2.02 6.70 -2.98
CA ASP A 483 1.18 7.61 -2.21
C ASP A 483 0.53 8.70 -3.07
N GLU A 484 -0.49 9.35 -2.50
CA GLU A 484 -1.21 10.46 -3.13
C GLU A 484 -1.31 11.62 -2.13
N SER A 485 -1.32 12.84 -2.66
CA SER A 485 -1.46 14.04 -1.85
C SER A 485 -2.83 14.09 -1.17
N GLU A 486 -2.93 14.86 -0.07
CA GLU A 486 -4.17 14.97 0.71
C GLU A 486 -5.36 15.43 -0.15
N TYR A 487 -6.57 15.04 0.25
CA TYR A 487 -7.81 15.38 -0.46
C TYR A 487 -7.92 16.86 -0.85
N TRP A 488 -7.51 17.78 0.04
CA TRP A 488 -7.68 19.22 -0.17
C TRP A 488 -6.65 19.85 -1.13
N SER A 489 -5.49 19.23 -1.35
CA SER A 489 -4.48 19.73 -2.30
C SER A 489 -4.77 19.31 -3.74
N ASN A 490 -5.64 18.32 -3.94
CA ASN A 490 -5.95 17.76 -5.25
C ASN A 490 -6.92 18.62 -6.08
N THR A 491 -6.55 19.84 -6.45
CA THR A 491 -7.46 20.83 -7.09
C THR A 491 -7.47 20.83 -8.60
N GLU A 492 -6.42 20.30 -9.23
CA GLU A 492 -6.21 20.38 -10.68
C GLU A 492 -7.04 19.33 -11.42
N THR A 493 -7.65 19.72 -12.54
CA THR A 493 -8.36 18.79 -13.43
C THR A 493 -7.41 18.21 -14.47
N MET A 494 -7.64 16.96 -14.85
CA MET A 494 -6.86 16.26 -15.88
C MET A 494 -7.28 16.66 -17.30
N ASP A 495 -6.31 16.95 -18.16
CA ASP A 495 -6.48 17.22 -19.59
C ASP A 495 -6.23 15.95 -20.44
N ILE A 496 -6.69 14.80 -19.92
CA ILE A 496 -6.64 13.49 -20.59
C ILE A 496 -8.07 12.94 -20.66
N PRO A 497 -8.60 12.57 -21.84
CA PRO A 497 -10.02 12.22 -22.01
C PRO A 497 -10.55 11.18 -21.02
N LEU A 498 -9.82 10.07 -20.79
CA LEU A 498 -10.24 8.99 -19.87
C LEU A 498 -10.23 9.38 -18.39
N LEU A 499 -9.61 10.51 -18.06
CA LEU A 499 -9.49 11.05 -16.71
C LEU A 499 -10.35 12.30 -16.49
N ASP A 500 -11.23 12.65 -17.44
CA ASP A 500 -12.12 13.80 -17.28
C ASP A 500 -12.93 13.72 -15.97
N GLY A 501 -13.00 14.85 -15.29
CA GLY A 501 -13.62 14.98 -13.97
C GLY A 501 -12.82 14.43 -12.79
N ILE A 502 -11.66 13.81 -13.00
CA ILE A 502 -10.71 13.45 -11.93
C ILE A 502 -9.87 14.68 -11.58
N LYS A 503 -9.60 14.85 -10.27
CA LYS A 503 -8.79 15.92 -9.73
C LYS A 503 -7.62 15.41 -8.90
N VAL A 504 -6.46 16.01 -9.12
CA VAL A 504 -5.18 15.60 -8.56
C VAL A 504 -4.35 16.81 -8.13
N SER A 505 -3.18 16.59 -7.52
CA SER A 505 -2.23 17.66 -7.23
C SER A 505 -1.53 18.13 -8.50
N PRO A 506 -0.93 19.34 -8.51
CA PRO A 506 -0.14 19.82 -9.64
C PRO A 506 0.97 18.86 -10.05
N GLU A 507 1.62 18.21 -9.08
CA GLU A 507 2.71 17.25 -9.31
C GLU A 507 2.20 16.00 -10.00
N THR A 508 1.11 15.39 -9.49
CA THR A 508 0.51 14.21 -10.11
C THR A 508 -0.01 14.52 -11.51
N LYS A 509 -0.60 15.70 -11.73
CA LYS A 509 -1.01 16.17 -13.08
C LYS A 509 0.18 16.21 -14.04
N ALA A 510 1.28 16.83 -13.62
CA ALA A 510 2.49 16.94 -14.44
C ALA A 510 3.06 15.57 -14.84
N VAL A 511 3.01 14.58 -13.95
CA VAL A 511 3.45 13.21 -14.26
C VAL A 511 2.56 12.55 -15.32
N TYR A 512 1.25 12.49 -15.10
CA TYR A 512 0.34 11.81 -16.02
C TYR A 512 0.28 12.49 -17.39
N GLU A 513 0.14 13.81 -17.43
CA GLU A 513 0.08 14.57 -18.69
C GLU A 513 1.42 14.63 -19.41
N GLY A 514 2.52 14.71 -18.66
CA GLY A 514 3.87 14.67 -19.22
C GLY A 514 4.14 13.34 -19.93
N ILE A 515 3.85 12.21 -19.29
CA ILE A 515 4.00 10.88 -19.89
C ILE A 515 3.01 10.70 -21.06
N TYR A 516 1.75 11.10 -20.88
CA TYR A 516 0.75 11.00 -21.94
C TYR A 516 1.17 11.74 -23.21
N SER A 517 1.55 13.01 -23.08
CA SER A 517 1.98 13.85 -24.21
C SER A 517 3.23 13.28 -24.87
N ALA A 518 4.24 12.92 -24.06
CA ALA A 518 5.47 12.32 -24.56
C ALA A 518 5.25 11.04 -25.37
N VAL A 519 4.40 10.13 -24.89
CA VAL A 519 4.08 8.90 -25.61
C VAL A 519 3.30 9.20 -26.89
N VAL A 520 2.26 10.03 -26.82
CA VAL A 520 1.41 10.35 -27.98
C VAL A 520 2.19 11.07 -29.08
N GLU A 521 3.12 11.96 -28.74
CA GLU A 521 3.93 12.71 -29.70
C GLU A 521 5.03 11.88 -30.37
N ASN A 522 5.54 10.84 -29.70
CA ASN A 522 6.69 10.06 -30.17
C ASN A 522 6.33 8.63 -30.61
N THR A 523 5.06 8.25 -30.60
CA THR A 523 4.59 6.93 -31.03
C THR A 523 3.35 7.04 -31.92
N SER A 524 3.19 6.11 -32.86
CA SER A 524 1.98 5.91 -33.66
C SER A 524 1.00 4.93 -33.00
N PRO A 525 -0.31 4.95 -33.32
CA PRO A 525 -1.29 3.99 -32.80
C PRO A 525 -0.94 2.50 -33.02
N GLU A 526 -0.14 2.21 -34.05
CA GLU A 526 0.34 0.87 -34.38
C GLU A 526 1.55 0.45 -33.55
N ASP A 527 2.25 1.41 -32.95
CA ASP A 527 3.39 1.13 -32.06
C ASP A 527 2.92 0.54 -30.74
N THR A 528 3.72 -0.38 -30.22
CA THR A 528 3.52 -0.95 -28.89
C THR A 528 4.32 -0.16 -27.86
N ILE A 529 3.78 -0.05 -26.66
CA ILE A 529 4.52 0.44 -25.49
C ILE A 529 4.60 -0.66 -24.44
N PHE A 530 5.48 -0.55 -23.46
CA PHE A 530 5.51 -1.48 -22.33
C PHE A 530 5.51 -0.71 -21.01
N CYS A 531 4.50 -0.97 -20.19
CA CYS A 531 4.29 -0.34 -18.89
C CYS A 531 4.64 -1.34 -17.79
N PHE A 532 5.61 -1.00 -16.95
CA PHE A 532 6.16 -1.89 -15.93
C PHE A 532 6.45 -1.15 -14.62
N PRO A 533 6.32 -1.79 -13.44
CA PRO A 533 5.35 -2.83 -13.16
C PRO A 533 4.01 -2.19 -12.74
N GLN A 534 2.92 -2.95 -12.86
CA GLN A 534 1.58 -2.62 -12.32
C GLN A 534 0.94 -1.26 -12.70
N ILE A 535 1.37 -0.63 -13.78
CA ILE A 535 0.82 0.65 -14.28
C ILE A 535 0.14 0.50 -15.67
N PRO A 536 -0.72 -0.51 -15.89
CA PRO A 536 -1.30 -0.76 -17.22
C PRO A 536 -2.28 0.31 -17.70
N LEU A 537 -2.63 1.28 -16.84
CA LEU A 537 -3.53 2.37 -17.21
C LEU A 537 -2.99 3.17 -18.39
N PHE A 538 -1.66 3.35 -18.50
CA PHE A 538 -1.03 4.10 -19.59
C PHE A 538 -1.29 3.49 -20.98
N TYR A 539 -1.51 2.18 -21.10
CA TYR A 539 -1.97 1.57 -22.36
C TYR A 539 -3.33 2.13 -22.81
N SER A 540 -4.23 2.36 -21.84
CA SER A 540 -5.56 2.92 -22.12
C SER A 540 -5.48 4.42 -22.33
N LEU A 541 -4.74 5.15 -21.49
CA LEU A 541 -4.59 6.60 -21.59
C LEU A 541 -3.98 7.02 -22.93
N CYS A 542 -2.89 6.37 -23.34
CA CYS A 542 -2.17 6.74 -24.55
C CYS A 542 -2.73 6.08 -25.83
N GLU A 543 -3.76 5.25 -25.70
CA GLU A 543 -4.29 4.44 -26.81
C GLU A 543 -3.19 3.66 -27.54
N ARG A 544 -2.36 2.95 -26.77
CA ARG A 544 -1.29 2.07 -27.26
C ARG A 544 -1.46 0.68 -26.69
N ASN A 545 -1.11 -0.34 -27.47
CA ASN A 545 -1.19 -1.72 -27.02
C ASN A 545 0.13 -2.16 -26.37
N ASP A 546 0.03 -3.15 -25.47
CA ASP A 546 1.22 -3.87 -25.01
C ASP A 546 1.80 -4.74 -26.15
N PRO A 547 3.06 -5.21 -26.05
CA PRO A 547 3.73 -5.94 -27.12
C PRO A 547 3.20 -7.38 -27.35
N GLY A 548 2.16 -7.79 -26.62
CA GLY A 548 1.63 -9.15 -26.58
C GLY A 548 2.00 -9.90 -25.29
N THR A 549 2.39 -9.20 -24.22
CA THR A 549 2.84 -9.82 -22.97
C THR A 549 1.70 -10.58 -22.30
N PHE A 550 1.98 -11.76 -21.78
CA PHE A 550 1.00 -12.58 -21.09
C PHE A 550 0.62 -11.96 -19.73
N THR A 551 1.59 -11.39 -19.02
CA THR A 551 1.35 -10.66 -17.77
C THR A 551 0.94 -9.22 -18.09
N LYS A 552 -0.33 -8.88 -17.82
CA LYS A 552 -0.83 -7.50 -17.99
C LYS A 552 -0.64 -6.65 -16.73
N VAL A 553 -0.48 -7.30 -15.57
CA VAL A 553 -0.21 -6.67 -14.27
C VAL A 553 0.92 -7.41 -13.58
N GLN A 554 2.10 -6.81 -13.49
CA GLN A 554 3.33 -7.45 -12.98
C GLN A 554 3.55 -7.16 -11.49
N TRP A 555 2.63 -7.60 -10.61
CA TRP A 555 2.81 -7.48 -9.16
C TRP A 555 3.26 -8.79 -8.51
N PHE A 556 4.04 -8.70 -7.43
CA PHE A 556 4.78 -9.82 -6.82
C PHE A 556 3.96 -11.07 -6.46
N ASP A 557 2.69 -10.89 -6.09
CA ASP A 557 1.76 -11.94 -5.72
C ASP A 557 0.55 -12.06 -6.67
N VAL A 558 0.66 -11.41 -7.84
CA VAL A 558 -0.34 -11.38 -8.93
C VAL A 558 0.20 -11.99 -10.22
N ALA A 559 1.50 -11.83 -10.51
CA ALA A 559 2.15 -12.44 -11.66
C ALA A 559 3.08 -13.57 -11.23
N SER A 560 3.02 -14.70 -11.94
CA SER A 560 3.93 -15.80 -11.66
C SER A 560 5.32 -15.54 -12.24
N ASP A 561 6.39 -15.98 -11.54
CA ASP A 561 7.77 -15.75 -12.00
C ASP A 561 8.00 -16.35 -13.40
N ALA A 562 7.43 -17.53 -13.68
CA ALA A 562 7.52 -18.18 -14.98
C ALA A 562 6.86 -17.36 -16.10
N ALA A 563 5.71 -16.73 -15.84
CA ALA A 563 5.03 -15.91 -16.82
C ALA A 563 5.82 -14.62 -17.12
N VAL A 564 6.33 -13.96 -16.07
CA VAL A 564 7.17 -12.75 -16.23
C VAL A 564 8.45 -13.07 -17.01
N LEU A 565 9.11 -14.20 -16.74
CA LEU A 565 10.29 -14.64 -17.49
C LEU A 565 9.98 -14.96 -18.95
N SER A 566 8.79 -15.49 -19.25
CA SER A 566 8.33 -15.70 -20.63
C SER A 566 8.16 -14.38 -21.36
N ASP A 567 7.60 -13.36 -20.70
CA ASP A 567 7.41 -12.04 -21.28
C ASP A 567 8.74 -11.34 -21.60
N ILE A 568 9.81 -11.61 -20.84
CA ILE A 568 11.15 -11.10 -21.17
C ILE A 568 11.58 -11.57 -22.57
N ASN A 569 11.36 -12.85 -22.90
CA ASN A 569 11.72 -13.37 -24.23
C ASN A 569 10.89 -12.71 -25.33
N LEU A 570 9.60 -12.49 -25.08
CA LEU A 570 8.72 -11.79 -26.01
C LEU A 570 9.17 -10.35 -26.26
N LEU A 571 9.60 -9.63 -25.22
CA LEU A 571 10.12 -8.26 -25.35
C LEU A 571 11.44 -8.20 -26.13
N ARG A 572 12.27 -9.25 -26.07
CA ARG A 572 13.49 -9.35 -26.91
C ARG A 572 13.16 -9.50 -28.38
N GLU A 573 12.14 -10.30 -28.69
CA GLU A 573 11.72 -10.59 -30.07
C GLU A 573 10.88 -9.46 -30.67
N ASN A 574 10.09 -8.78 -29.85
CA ASN A 574 9.18 -7.70 -30.25
C ASN A 574 9.38 -6.46 -29.37
N PRO A 575 10.44 -5.66 -29.61
CA PRO A 575 10.80 -4.55 -28.76
C PRO A 575 9.78 -3.38 -28.88
N PRO A 576 9.29 -2.82 -27.75
CA PRO A 576 8.29 -1.75 -27.76
C PRO A 576 8.89 -0.40 -28.16
N LYS A 577 8.12 0.49 -28.80
CA LYS A 577 8.59 1.85 -29.15
C LYS A 577 8.82 2.73 -27.92
N ALA A 578 8.11 2.47 -26.81
CA ALA A 578 8.34 3.15 -25.55
C ALA A 578 8.25 2.21 -24.34
N ILE A 579 9.06 2.45 -23.31
CA ILE A 579 9.05 1.71 -22.05
C ILE A 579 8.82 2.70 -20.91
N ILE A 580 7.77 2.47 -20.10
CA ILE A 580 7.44 3.24 -18.91
C ILE A 580 7.74 2.37 -17.69
N ILE A 581 8.65 2.82 -16.84
CA ILE A 581 9.05 2.12 -15.62
C ILE A 581 8.58 2.91 -14.41
N TYR A 582 7.63 2.39 -13.63
CA TYR A 582 7.37 2.82 -12.27
C TYR A 582 8.47 2.28 -11.36
N ASN A 583 9.22 3.19 -10.74
CA ASN A 583 10.39 2.89 -9.93
C ASN A 583 9.97 2.38 -8.54
N THR A 584 9.48 1.15 -8.48
CA THR A 584 9.07 0.48 -7.23
C THR A 584 10.24 0.38 -6.26
N SER A 585 10.02 0.77 -5.00
CA SER A 585 11.04 0.74 -3.95
C SER A 585 11.61 -0.66 -3.71
N ASP A 586 12.92 -0.76 -3.45
CA ASP A 586 13.54 -2.04 -3.11
C ASP A 586 13.01 -2.62 -1.79
N TYR A 587 12.51 -1.77 -0.88
CA TYR A 587 11.77 -2.22 0.30
C TYR A 587 10.58 -3.11 -0.09
N ALA A 588 9.80 -2.71 -1.11
CA ALA A 588 8.67 -3.50 -1.57
C ALA A 588 9.16 -4.83 -2.17
N TYR A 589 10.19 -4.82 -3.02
CA TYR A 589 10.77 -6.05 -3.56
C TYR A 589 11.25 -7.00 -2.46
N GLN A 590 12.13 -6.53 -1.56
CA GLN A 590 12.71 -7.33 -0.49
C GLN A 590 11.63 -7.88 0.45
N SER A 591 10.63 -7.07 0.79
CA SER A 591 9.53 -7.50 1.66
C SER A 591 8.73 -8.65 1.04
N HIS A 592 8.43 -8.58 -0.26
CA HIS A 592 7.70 -9.64 -0.95
C HIS A 592 8.56 -10.86 -1.24
N GLU A 593 9.84 -10.69 -1.56
CA GLU A 593 10.81 -11.78 -1.75
C GLU A 593 11.03 -12.55 -0.45
N ASN A 594 11.16 -11.85 0.68
CA ASN A 594 11.21 -12.47 2.00
C ASN A 594 9.91 -13.20 2.35
N ALA A 595 8.75 -12.61 2.04
CA ALA A 595 7.45 -13.18 2.35
C ALA A 595 7.10 -14.42 1.51
N PHE A 596 7.46 -14.42 0.22
CA PHE A 596 6.94 -15.39 -0.74
C PHE A 596 8.01 -16.29 -1.37
N ARG A 597 9.28 -15.90 -1.31
CA ARG A 597 10.40 -16.59 -1.97
C ARG A 597 11.56 -16.91 -1.00
N ASN A 598 11.33 -16.80 0.31
CA ASN A 598 12.35 -16.98 1.36
C ASN A 598 13.63 -16.14 1.11
N GLY A 599 13.45 -14.92 0.59
CA GLY A 599 14.54 -14.01 0.24
C GLY A 599 15.14 -14.22 -1.16
N GLY A 600 14.66 -15.21 -1.92
CA GLY A 600 15.05 -15.40 -3.32
C GLY A 600 14.51 -14.31 -4.25
N GLU A 601 15.25 -14.04 -5.32
CA GLU A 601 14.92 -13.03 -6.33
C GLU A 601 13.58 -13.33 -7.03
N SER A 602 12.76 -12.28 -7.19
CA SER A 602 11.45 -12.36 -7.86
C SER A 602 11.57 -12.19 -9.39
N GLY A 603 10.64 -12.79 -10.15
CA GLY A 603 10.59 -12.63 -11.59
C GLY A 603 10.38 -11.16 -12.01
N THR A 604 9.65 -10.38 -11.22
CA THR A 604 9.52 -8.93 -11.41
C THR A 604 10.84 -8.19 -11.17
N ARG A 605 11.72 -8.65 -10.26
CA ARG A 605 13.06 -8.06 -10.12
C ARG A 605 13.89 -8.36 -11.36
N ILE A 606 13.88 -9.60 -11.82
CA ILE A 606 14.58 -10.01 -13.05
C ILE A 606 14.10 -9.19 -14.26
N MET A 607 12.79 -8.98 -14.41
CA MET A 607 12.24 -8.12 -15.47
C MET A 607 12.72 -6.68 -15.35
N ARG A 608 12.72 -6.09 -14.14
CA ARG A 608 13.23 -4.73 -13.91
C ARG A 608 14.68 -4.59 -14.36
N GLU A 609 15.56 -5.50 -13.91
CA GLU A 609 16.97 -5.49 -14.28
C GLU A 609 17.17 -5.73 -15.78
N TYR A 610 16.35 -6.62 -16.37
CA TYR A 610 16.33 -6.82 -17.82
C TYR A 610 15.98 -5.54 -18.56
N LEU A 611 14.90 -4.83 -18.19
CA LEU A 611 14.49 -3.59 -18.87
C LEU A 611 15.58 -2.52 -18.80
N TYR A 612 16.23 -2.37 -17.64
CA TYR A 612 17.33 -1.44 -17.48
C TYR A 612 18.50 -1.76 -18.40
N ASN A 613 18.90 -3.02 -18.52
CA ASN A 613 19.97 -3.41 -19.44
C ASN A 613 19.48 -3.31 -20.89
N PHE A 614 18.21 -3.63 -21.15
CA PHE A 614 17.62 -3.61 -22.49
C PHE A 614 17.60 -2.21 -23.10
N VAL A 615 17.18 -1.18 -22.36
CA VAL A 615 17.21 0.21 -22.87
C VAL A 615 18.64 0.74 -23.05
N ALA A 616 19.59 0.19 -22.32
CA ALA A 616 21.02 0.49 -22.43
C ALA A 616 21.62 -0.13 -23.71
N ASP A 617 21.31 -1.40 -23.96
CA ASP A 617 21.84 -2.21 -25.05
C ASP A 617 21.23 -1.88 -26.41
N ASN A 618 20.10 -1.19 -26.41
CA ASN A 618 19.33 -0.86 -27.61
C ASN A 618 19.23 0.66 -27.77
N ALA A 619 18.86 1.12 -28.95
CA ALA A 619 18.75 2.55 -29.26
C ALA A 619 17.52 3.19 -28.59
N TYR A 620 17.55 3.34 -27.25
CA TYR A 620 16.55 4.05 -26.46
C TYR A 620 17.15 5.28 -25.81
N THR A 621 16.43 6.38 -25.88
CA THR A 621 16.77 7.62 -25.19
C THR A 621 15.85 7.78 -23.97
N CYS A 622 16.43 8.14 -22.81
CA CYS A 622 15.64 8.51 -21.64
C CYS A 622 14.92 9.83 -21.95
N TYR A 623 13.60 9.78 -22.14
CA TYR A 623 12.82 10.98 -22.42
C TYR A 623 12.72 11.87 -21.17
N GLY A 624 12.56 11.23 -20.01
CA GLY A 624 12.51 11.94 -18.75
C GLY A 624 12.10 11.08 -17.58
N ARG A 625 12.33 11.65 -16.40
CA ARG A 625 11.88 11.13 -15.12
C ARG A 625 10.80 12.04 -14.55
N PHE A 626 9.69 11.43 -14.15
CA PHE A 626 8.49 12.09 -13.67
C PHE A 626 8.27 11.72 -12.21
N VAL A 627 8.20 12.71 -11.32
CA VAL A 627 8.11 12.50 -9.87
C VAL A 627 6.90 13.24 -9.31
N ALA A 628 6.12 12.55 -8.48
CA ALA A 628 5.02 13.13 -7.71
C ALA A 628 4.95 12.45 -6.34
N ASN A 629 5.05 13.25 -5.26
CA ASN A 629 5.16 12.73 -3.89
C ASN A 629 6.33 11.73 -3.79
N SER A 630 6.10 10.51 -3.29
CA SER A 630 7.12 9.44 -3.25
C SER A 630 7.17 8.59 -4.53
N ASN A 631 6.29 8.86 -5.50
CA ASN A 631 6.22 8.12 -6.76
C ASN A 631 7.23 8.65 -7.78
N SER A 632 7.84 7.74 -8.53
CA SER A 632 8.82 8.06 -9.58
C SER A 632 8.60 7.14 -10.78
N LEU A 633 8.47 7.71 -11.97
CA LEU A 633 8.36 6.98 -13.23
C LEU A 633 9.43 7.44 -14.21
N THR A 634 10.03 6.51 -14.95
CA THR A 634 10.99 6.80 -16.03
C THR A 634 10.39 6.40 -17.36
N LEU A 635 10.47 7.28 -18.37
CA LEU A 635 10.04 7.02 -19.74
C LEU A 635 11.26 6.91 -20.67
N TRP A 636 11.31 5.82 -21.42
CA TRP A 636 12.30 5.57 -22.47
C TRP A 636 11.59 5.45 -23.81
N ILE A 637 12.18 6.02 -24.86
CA ILE A 637 11.63 6.00 -26.21
C ILE A 637 12.71 5.51 -27.16
N ALA A 638 12.36 4.56 -28.02
CA ALA A 638 13.27 4.06 -29.05
C ALA A 638 13.56 5.17 -30.07
N ASP A 639 14.83 5.49 -30.21
CA ASP A 639 15.36 6.57 -31.02
C ASP A 639 16.40 5.98 -31.99
N ASP A 640 16.02 5.85 -33.26
CA ASP A 640 16.88 5.26 -34.29
C ASP A 640 18.15 6.10 -34.57
N SER A 641 18.23 7.31 -34.02
CA SER A 641 19.41 8.18 -34.06
C SER A 641 20.31 8.07 -32.83
N ALA A 642 19.84 7.41 -31.76
CA ALA A 642 20.63 7.16 -30.58
C ALA A 642 21.67 6.06 -30.85
N GLU A 643 22.94 6.34 -30.56
CA GLU A 643 23.95 5.28 -30.54
C GLU A 643 23.64 4.35 -29.37
N ALA A 644 23.31 3.10 -29.67
CA ALA A 644 23.19 2.06 -28.65
C ALA A 644 24.51 1.96 -27.89
N PHE A 645 24.46 1.96 -26.56
CA PHE A 645 25.65 1.73 -25.76
C PHE A 645 26.01 0.26 -25.91
N ALA A 646 26.94 -0.05 -26.82
CA ALA A 646 27.50 -1.39 -26.95
C ALA A 646 28.32 -1.81 -25.69
N VAL A 647 28.33 -0.99 -24.63
CA VAL A 647 29.16 -1.13 -23.43
C VAL A 647 28.25 -1.41 -22.22
N ASN A 648 28.45 -2.59 -21.63
CA ASN A 648 27.83 -3.06 -20.39
C ASN A 648 28.88 -3.26 -19.29
N PHE A 649 28.42 -3.57 -18.07
CA PHE A 649 29.28 -4.15 -17.04
C PHE A 649 30.03 -5.38 -17.60
N GLU A 650 31.32 -5.50 -17.28
CA GLU A 650 32.18 -6.57 -17.80
C GLU A 650 31.65 -7.96 -17.41
N ARG A 651 31.22 -8.07 -16.16
CA ARG A 651 30.62 -9.25 -15.54
C ARG A 651 29.93 -8.86 -14.22
N GLY A 652 29.23 -9.80 -13.61
CA GLY A 652 28.60 -9.63 -12.30
C GLY A 652 27.08 -9.71 -12.31
N ARG A 653 26.50 -10.11 -11.17
CA ARG A 653 25.05 -10.08 -10.91
C ARG A 653 24.65 -8.98 -9.92
N GLY A 654 25.62 -8.19 -9.46
CA GLY A 654 25.40 -7.14 -8.48
C GLY A 654 25.20 -7.66 -7.06
N THR A 655 25.58 -8.90 -6.74
CA THR A 655 25.57 -9.40 -5.36
C THR A 655 26.92 -9.16 -4.69
N ALA A 656 27.00 -9.29 -3.35
CA ALA A 656 28.27 -9.13 -2.63
C ALA A 656 29.35 -10.11 -3.12
N GLU A 657 28.96 -11.35 -3.44
CA GLU A 657 29.84 -12.41 -3.93
C GLU A 657 30.13 -12.33 -5.45
N ASP A 658 29.32 -11.57 -6.19
CA ASP A 658 29.36 -11.47 -7.65
C ASP A 658 28.97 -10.05 -8.11
N PRO A 659 29.80 -9.03 -7.76
CA PRO A 659 29.50 -7.62 -7.99
C PRO A 659 29.57 -7.27 -9.48
N TYR A 660 28.86 -6.21 -9.89
CA TYR A 660 29.05 -5.63 -11.22
C TYR A 660 30.44 -5.04 -11.36
N VAL A 661 31.19 -5.46 -12.38
CA VAL A 661 32.58 -5.05 -12.59
C VAL A 661 32.68 -3.87 -13.55
N ILE A 662 33.46 -2.85 -13.14
CA ILE A 662 33.83 -1.69 -13.95
C ILE A 662 35.36 -1.64 -14.07
N SER A 663 35.86 -1.59 -15.30
CA SER A 663 37.29 -1.63 -15.62
C SER A 663 37.74 -0.55 -16.61
N THR A 664 36.80 0.23 -17.17
CA THR A 664 37.04 1.15 -18.29
C THR A 664 36.28 2.48 -18.14
N PRO A 665 36.73 3.58 -18.78
CA PRO A 665 36.04 4.87 -18.80
C PRO A 665 34.60 4.78 -19.31
N GLU A 666 34.37 4.01 -20.38
CA GLU A 666 33.06 3.86 -21.01
C GLU A 666 32.07 3.16 -20.06
N GLN A 667 32.54 2.18 -19.29
CA GLN A 667 31.71 1.50 -18.27
C GLN A 667 31.37 2.42 -17.09
N LEU A 668 32.28 3.32 -16.71
CA LEU A 668 32.00 4.32 -15.68
C LEU A 668 30.98 5.36 -16.16
N GLN A 669 31.08 5.83 -17.42
CA GLN A 669 30.07 6.68 -18.05
C GLN A 669 28.71 5.96 -18.13
N PHE A 670 28.72 4.69 -18.52
CA PHE A 670 27.52 3.86 -18.56
C PHE A 670 26.86 3.79 -17.18
N PHE A 671 27.63 3.48 -16.14
CA PHE A 671 27.14 3.43 -14.77
C PHE A 671 26.53 4.77 -14.32
N ALA A 672 27.21 5.89 -14.59
CA ALA A 672 26.70 7.22 -14.28
C ALA A 672 25.35 7.50 -14.96
N ARG A 673 25.24 7.18 -16.26
CA ARG A 673 23.99 7.35 -17.02
C ARG A 673 22.86 6.48 -16.47
N MET A 674 23.14 5.23 -16.11
CA MET A 674 22.13 4.33 -15.52
C MET A 674 21.58 4.88 -14.20
N VAL A 675 22.45 5.42 -13.34
CA VAL A 675 22.02 6.07 -12.10
C VAL A 675 21.18 7.31 -12.40
N ASN A 676 21.63 8.16 -13.32
CA ASN A 676 20.93 9.38 -13.71
C ASN A 676 19.58 9.09 -14.39
N ALA A 677 19.43 7.93 -15.02
CA ALA A 677 18.17 7.48 -15.57
C ALA A 677 17.21 6.82 -14.54
N GLY A 678 17.62 6.74 -13.28
CA GLY A 678 16.77 6.31 -12.15
C GLY A 678 17.08 4.92 -11.59
N ARG A 679 18.06 4.19 -12.14
CA ARG A 679 18.50 2.92 -11.54
C ARG A 679 19.36 3.20 -10.30
N THR A 680 18.80 3.03 -9.12
CA THR A 680 19.50 3.36 -7.85
C THR A 680 20.56 2.35 -7.44
N PHE A 681 20.50 1.12 -7.95
CA PHE A 681 21.34 -0.01 -7.52
C PHE A 681 21.23 -0.36 -6.03
N ALA A 682 20.11 -0.05 -5.36
CA ALA A 682 20.00 -0.30 -3.92
C ALA A 682 20.16 -1.79 -3.58
N GLY A 683 21.04 -2.07 -2.61
CA GLY A 683 21.40 -3.45 -2.22
C GLY A 683 22.29 -4.19 -3.23
N GLN A 684 22.68 -3.56 -4.34
CA GLN A 684 23.61 -4.13 -5.31
C GLN A 684 25.04 -3.64 -5.09
N TYR A 685 26.01 -4.46 -5.51
CA TYR A 685 27.44 -4.21 -5.37
C TYR A 685 28.08 -3.96 -6.75
N ILE A 686 28.88 -2.91 -6.83
CA ILE A 686 29.71 -2.53 -7.97
C ILE A 686 31.15 -2.53 -7.49
N ARG A 687 32.06 -3.12 -8.26
CA ARG A 687 33.48 -3.22 -7.93
C ARG A 687 34.34 -2.77 -9.11
N GLN A 688 35.33 -1.93 -8.83
CA GLN A 688 36.33 -1.53 -9.80
C GLN A 688 37.48 -2.55 -9.84
N GLU A 689 38.01 -2.88 -11.02
CA GLU A 689 39.14 -3.83 -11.17
C GLU A 689 40.41 -3.20 -11.78
N ASN A 690 40.34 -1.95 -12.25
CA ASN A 690 41.48 -1.21 -12.79
C ASN A 690 41.40 0.27 -12.40
N ASP A 691 42.53 0.96 -12.46
CA ASP A 691 42.51 2.42 -12.49
C ASP A 691 41.81 2.92 -13.76
N ILE A 692 40.94 3.93 -13.63
CA ILE A 692 40.14 4.46 -14.74
C ILE A 692 40.62 5.88 -15.06
N ASP A 693 41.07 6.10 -16.29
CA ASP A 693 41.48 7.42 -16.79
C ASP A 693 40.40 8.03 -17.70
N MET A 694 39.74 9.06 -17.20
CA MET A 694 38.67 9.80 -17.86
C MET A 694 39.19 10.93 -18.77
N THR A 695 40.51 11.06 -18.96
CA THR A 695 41.08 12.11 -19.81
C THR A 695 40.53 12.03 -21.24
N GLY A 696 39.87 13.09 -21.70
CA GLY A 696 39.26 13.15 -23.04
C GLY A 696 37.86 12.52 -23.13
N TYR A 697 37.32 12.00 -22.03
CA TYR A 697 35.95 11.51 -21.91
C TYR A 697 35.07 12.56 -21.22
N GLU A 698 33.87 12.78 -21.74
CA GLU A 698 32.87 13.61 -21.06
C GLU A 698 32.29 12.85 -19.86
N PHE A 699 32.40 13.41 -18.66
CA PHE A 699 31.87 12.76 -17.47
C PHE A 699 30.76 13.59 -16.81
N ILE A 700 29.69 12.92 -16.41
CA ILE A 700 28.61 13.47 -15.62
C ILE A 700 28.62 12.81 -14.25
N SER A 701 28.26 13.56 -13.21
CA SER A 701 28.13 13.02 -11.86
C SER A 701 27.23 11.77 -11.83
N ILE A 702 27.59 10.80 -10.99
CA ILE A 702 26.78 9.61 -10.74
C ILE A 702 25.65 10.01 -9.78
N GLY A 703 24.44 10.18 -10.31
CA GLY A 703 23.31 10.74 -9.59
C GLY A 703 23.37 12.27 -9.48
N GLU A 704 22.23 12.86 -9.14
CA GLU A 704 21.99 14.28 -8.98
C GLU A 704 21.26 14.56 -7.66
N ALA A 705 21.75 15.53 -6.88
CA ALA A 705 21.15 15.92 -5.61
C ALA A 705 19.72 16.50 -5.78
N SER A 706 19.47 17.26 -6.85
CA SER A 706 18.21 17.98 -7.10
C SER A 706 17.16 17.23 -7.93
N GLY A 707 17.57 16.21 -8.69
CA GLY A 707 16.70 15.47 -9.64
C GLY A 707 16.11 14.16 -9.10
N GLY A 708 16.41 13.80 -7.86
CA GLY A 708 15.96 12.55 -7.23
C GLY A 708 16.62 11.28 -7.77
N ALA A 709 17.60 11.39 -8.67
CA ALA A 709 18.44 10.30 -9.16
C ALA A 709 19.64 10.17 -8.23
N TYR A 710 19.78 9.06 -7.53
CA TYR A 710 20.88 8.87 -6.59
C TYR A 710 21.35 7.43 -6.58
N PHE A 711 22.62 7.25 -6.24
CA PHE A 711 23.20 5.94 -6.08
C PHE A 711 22.96 5.41 -4.66
N SER A 712 22.26 4.27 -4.54
CA SER A 712 21.92 3.58 -3.28
C SER A 712 22.65 2.24 -3.09
N GLY A 713 23.50 1.85 -4.04
CA GLY A 713 24.27 0.61 -3.96
C GLY A 713 25.55 0.72 -3.16
N THR A 714 26.39 -0.29 -3.27
CA THR A 714 27.75 -0.32 -2.73
C THR A 714 28.74 -0.20 -3.89
N TYR A 715 29.53 0.86 -3.94
CA TYR A 715 30.64 1.02 -4.88
C TYR A 715 31.96 0.75 -4.15
N ASP A 716 32.66 -0.33 -4.50
CA ASP A 716 33.98 -0.67 -4.01
C ASP A 716 35.04 -0.35 -5.07
N GLY A 717 35.80 0.71 -4.86
CA GLY A 717 36.93 1.08 -5.70
C GLY A 717 38.07 0.04 -5.67
N ALA A 718 38.04 -0.90 -4.71
CA ALA A 718 39.00 -1.99 -4.59
C ALA A 718 40.48 -1.55 -4.49
N GLY A 719 40.72 -0.31 -4.08
CA GLY A 719 42.05 0.29 -4.01
C GLY A 719 42.51 0.97 -5.31
N HIS A 720 41.66 1.02 -6.33
CA HIS A 720 41.93 1.70 -7.59
C HIS A 720 41.56 3.18 -7.54
N VAL A 721 42.06 3.92 -8.53
CA VAL A 721 41.81 5.36 -8.67
C VAL A 721 41.01 5.68 -9.92
N ILE A 722 40.22 6.75 -9.86
CA ILE A 722 39.65 7.40 -11.04
C ILE A 722 40.37 8.73 -11.25
N ARG A 723 40.89 8.96 -12.46
CA ARG A 723 41.68 10.14 -12.80
C ARG A 723 41.18 10.87 -14.03
N GLY A 724 41.60 12.12 -14.23
CA GLY A 724 41.32 12.87 -15.45
C GLY A 724 39.86 13.30 -15.62
N ILE A 725 39.05 13.32 -14.54
CA ILE A 725 37.69 13.87 -14.60
C ILE A 725 37.79 15.38 -14.76
N ASP A 726 37.17 15.95 -15.79
CA ASP A 726 37.02 17.40 -15.96
C ASP A 726 35.53 17.75 -15.97
N MET A 727 35.02 18.26 -14.85
CA MET A 727 33.63 18.66 -14.68
C MET A 727 33.55 20.15 -14.33
N VAL A 728 32.79 20.91 -15.11
CA VAL A 728 32.54 22.34 -14.89
C VAL A 728 31.05 22.63 -15.07
N SER A 729 30.35 23.03 -14.00
CA SER A 729 28.91 23.36 -14.04
C SER A 729 28.60 24.66 -13.28
N GLU A 730 28.02 25.66 -13.95
CA GLU A 730 27.77 26.97 -13.33
C GLU A 730 26.55 27.01 -12.39
N LYS A 731 25.76 25.93 -12.31
CA LYS A 731 24.44 25.94 -11.65
C LYS A 731 24.20 24.82 -10.65
N GLU A 732 25.13 23.87 -10.50
CA GLU A 732 24.83 22.59 -9.86
C GLU A 732 25.78 22.23 -8.71
N GLN A 733 25.39 21.18 -7.98
CA GLN A 733 26.21 20.47 -7.02
C GLN A 733 26.99 19.37 -7.74
N VAL A 734 28.32 19.39 -7.70
CA VAL A 734 29.17 18.57 -8.59
C VAL A 734 30.17 17.74 -7.78
N ALA A 735 30.22 16.45 -8.06
CA ALA A 735 31.19 15.50 -7.52
C ALA A 735 31.24 14.24 -8.39
N LEU A 736 32.08 13.25 -8.07
CA LEU A 736 31.98 11.93 -8.68
C LEU A 736 30.56 11.35 -8.48
N PHE A 737 30.03 11.41 -7.27
CA PHE A 737 28.64 11.09 -6.94
C PHE A 737 27.85 12.36 -6.60
N GLY A 738 26.98 12.82 -7.49
CA GLY A 738 26.19 14.04 -7.23
C GLY A 738 25.17 13.86 -6.10
N GLY A 739 24.58 12.66 -5.99
CA GLY A 739 23.69 12.28 -4.89
C GLY A 739 23.96 10.86 -4.42
N LEU A 740 24.37 10.71 -3.16
CA LEU A 740 24.73 9.42 -2.56
C LEU A 740 23.74 9.04 -1.44
N ALA A 741 23.09 7.89 -1.62
CA ALA A 741 22.26 7.24 -0.59
C ALA A 741 22.91 5.93 -0.08
N GLY A 742 23.82 5.36 -0.87
CA GLY A 742 24.52 4.11 -0.62
C GLY A 742 25.90 4.31 -0.01
N SER A 743 26.83 3.43 -0.38
CA SER A 743 28.16 3.39 0.23
C SER A 743 29.27 3.37 -0.82
N VAL A 744 30.33 4.13 -0.57
CA VAL A 744 31.56 4.15 -1.38
C VAL A 744 32.74 3.72 -0.52
N TYR A 745 33.51 2.75 -1.01
CA TYR A 745 34.66 2.15 -0.33
C TYR A 745 35.91 2.20 -1.20
N ASN A 746 37.09 2.27 -0.56
CA ASN A 746 38.38 1.94 -1.17
C ASN A 746 38.68 2.68 -2.49
N LEU A 747 38.31 3.96 -2.60
CA LEU A 747 38.37 4.70 -3.85
C LEU A 747 39.26 5.95 -3.72
N GLY A 748 40.13 6.15 -4.70
CA GLY A 748 40.90 7.38 -4.88
C GLY A 748 40.42 8.19 -6.08
N ILE A 749 40.45 9.52 -5.97
CA ILE A 749 40.31 10.43 -7.12
C ILE A 749 41.61 11.22 -7.26
N GLU A 750 42.19 11.24 -8.46
CA GLU A 750 43.47 11.90 -8.74
C GLU A 750 43.42 12.73 -10.02
N GLY A 751 44.28 13.75 -10.14
CA GLY A 751 44.49 14.48 -11.40
C GLY A 751 43.20 14.92 -12.10
N SER A 752 42.20 15.33 -11.31
CA SER A 752 40.85 15.65 -11.76
C SER A 752 40.52 17.10 -11.41
N ARG A 753 39.71 17.77 -12.23
CA ARG A 753 39.27 19.14 -12.05
C ARG A 753 37.75 19.16 -11.89
N ILE A 754 37.28 19.64 -10.74
CA ILE A 754 35.85 19.73 -10.42
C ILE A 754 35.52 21.19 -10.12
N SER A 755 34.59 21.78 -10.86
CA SER A 755 34.19 23.17 -10.69
C SER A 755 32.68 23.32 -10.72
N GLY A 756 32.13 23.99 -9.71
CA GLY A 756 30.69 24.12 -9.52
C GLY A 756 30.29 25.20 -8.52
N VAL A 757 29.01 25.28 -8.17
CA VAL A 757 28.57 26.18 -7.09
C VAL A 757 28.91 25.56 -5.74
N CYS A 758 28.56 24.28 -5.57
CA CYS A 758 28.89 23.49 -4.38
C CYS A 758 29.53 22.18 -4.84
N CYS A 759 30.68 21.80 -4.30
CA CYS A 759 31.45 20.69 -4.84
C CYS A 759 31.97 19.74 -3.78
N GLY A 760 32.01 18.45 -4.12
CA GLY A 760 32.67 17.40 -3.36
C GLY A 760 33.66 16.64 -4.24
N GLY A 761 34.71 16.07 -3.65
CA GLY A 761 35.58 15.13 -4.37
C GLY A 761 34.82 13.83 -4.69
N ILE A 762 34.42 13.10 -3.64
CA ILE A 762 33.73 11.81 -3.76
C ILE A 762 32.23 12.02 -3.95
N ALA A 763 31.57 12.80 -3.08
CA ALA A 763 30.12 13.00 -3.15
C ALA A 763 29.71 14.46 -2.92
N ALA A 764 28.73 14.97 -3.65
CA ALA A 764 28.25 16.34 -3.40
C ALA A 764 27.26 16.36 -2.24
N HIS A 765 26.29 15.43 -2.21
CA HIS A 765 25.20 15.43 -1.22
C HIS A 765 24.83 14.01 -0.73
N SER A 766 24.51 13.86 0.56
CA SER A 766 23.91 12.62 1.10
C SER A 766 22.39 12.67 1.10
N VAL A 767 21.71 11.67 0.54
CA VAL A 767 20.23 11.63 0.51
C VAL A 767 19.63 11.20 1.85
N TYR A 768 20.31 10.29 2.56
CA TYR A 768 19.89 9.78 3.87
C TYR A 768 21.09 9.78 4.82
N GLY A 769 20.83 9.85 6.14
CA GLY A 769 21.87 9.73 7.17
C GLY A 769 22.61 8.39 7.21
N SER A 770 22.20 7.42 6.37
CA SER A 770 22.86 6.11 6.23
C SER A 770 23.91 6.05 5.12
N ALA A 771 24.03 7.08 4.27
CA ALA A 771 25.02 7.09 3.19
C ALA A 771 26.44 7.02 3.79
N SER A 772 27.39 6.36 3.12
CA SER A 772 28.74 6.23 3.68
C SER A 772 29.87 6.40 2.66
N ILE A 773 30.95 7.06 3.09
CA ILE A 773 32.21 7.20 2.36
C ILE A 773 33.31 6.71 3.29
N ILE A 774 33.89 5.55 2.98
CA ILE A 774 34.78 4.85 3.90
C ILE A 774 36.06 4.46 3.17
N ASN A 775 37.21 4.73 3.78
CA ASN A 775 38.50 4.36 3.22
C ASN A 775 38.75 4.95 1.82
N CYS A 776 38.50 6.24 1.63
CA CYS A 776 38.58 6.94 0.34
C CYS A 776 39.46 8.19 0.42
N TYR A 777 39.95 8.67 -0.71
CA TYR A 777 40.67 9.95 -0.77
C TYR A 777 40.39 10.75 -2.04
N SER A 778 40.62 12.06 -1.97
CA SER A 778 40.56 12.94 -3.14
C SER A 778 41.79 13.83 -3.22
N ALA A 779 42.51 13.71 -4.33
CA ALA A 779 43.57 14.58 -4.79
C ALA A 779 43.15 15.34 -6.07
N ALA A 780 41.89 15.79 -6.11
CA ALA A 780 41.33 16.59 -7.19
C ALA A 780 41.48 18.10 -6.91
N ASP A 781 41.62 18.90 -7.97
CA ASP A 781 41.54 20.35 -7.89
C ASP A 781 40.08 20.78 -7.97
N ILE A 782 39.55 21.28 -6.85
CA ILE A 782 38.12 21.58 -6.69
C ILE A 782 37.91 23.07 -6.46
N SER A 783 36.98 23.66 -7.21
CA SER A 783 36.68 25.09 -7.13
C SER A 783 35.17 25.38 -7.11
N GLY A 784 34.75 26.34 -6.29
CA GLY A 784 33.35 26.72 -6.17
C GLY A 784 33.09 27.73 -5.06
N TYR A 785 31.82 27.92 -4.70
CA TYR A 785 31.47 28.73 -3.52
C TYR A 785 31.68 27.92 -2.23
N ARG A 786 31.09 26.71 -2.16
CA ARG A 786 31.40 25.71 -1.11
C ARG A 786 32.14 24.51 -1.70
N VAL A 787 33.19 24.08 -1.02
CA VAL A 787 34.09 23.03 -1.52
C VAL A 787 34.50 22.06 -0.41
N GLY A 788 34.10 20.81 -0.59
CA GLY A 788 34.50 19.69 0.25
C GLY A 788 35.53 18.80 -0.43
N ALA A 789 36.65 18.52 0.23
CA ALA A 789 37.66 17.62 -0.30
C ALA A 789 37.10 16.19 -0.50
N ILE A 790 36.30 15.71 0.45
CA ILE A 790 35.59 14.43 0.34
C ILE A 790 34.14 14.67 -0.08
N SER A 791 33.43 15.59 0.59
CA SER A 791 32.03 15.86 0.26
C SER A 791 31.55 17.26 0.62
N ASP A 792 30.49 17.77 -0.03
CA ASP A 792 29.87 19.04 0.39
C ASP A 792 28.85 18.86 1.51
N ASP A 793 27.58 18.56 1.20
CA ASP A 793 26.45 18.50 2.14
C ASP A 793 26.17 17.04 2.58
N PHE A 794 26.83 16.58 3.65
CA PHE A 794 26.87 15.15 3.97
C PHE A 794 26.51 14.83 5.42
N GLY A 795 25.33 14.24 5.62
CA GLY A 795 24.82 13.78 6.91
C GLY A 795 25.02 12.30 7.22
N GLY A 796 25.76 11.60 6.37
CA GLY A 796 26.00 10.17 6.47
C GLY A 796 27.13 9.76 7.43
N ILE A 797 27.96 8.83 6.99
CA ILE A 797 29.14 8.32 7.68
C ILE A 797 30.37 8.62 6.82
N VAL A 798 31.38 9.28 7.38
CA VAL A 798 32.64 9.55 6.68
C VAL A 798 33.79 9.05 7.55
N GLU A 799 34.43 7.96 7.13
CA GLU A 799 35.45 7.30 7.95
C GLU A 799 36.72 6.97 7.16
N ASN A 800 37.87 7.20 7.79
CA ASN A 800 39.18 6.81 7.27
C ASN A 800 39.51 7.42 5.89
N CYS A 801 39.29 8.73 5.75
CA CYS A 801 39.43 9.44 4.48
C CYS A 801 40.37 10.65 4.56
N PHE A 802 40.90 11.10 3.43
CA PHE A 802 41.66 12.36 3.38
C PHE A 802 41.55 13.13 2.06
N GLY A 803 41.71 14.45 2.15
CA GLY A 803 41.77 15.37 1.02
C GLY A 803 43.17 15.96 0.83
N ALA A 804 43.74 15.83 -0.37
CA ALA A 804 45.09 16.28 -0.71
C ALA A 804 45.18 17.23 -1.93
N GLY A 805 44.09 17.43 -2.68
CA GLY A 805 44.07 18.31 -3.86
C GLY A 805 43.87 19.80 -3.52
N SER A 806 43.96 20.70 -4.50
CA SER A 806 43.80 22.14 -4.27
C SER A 806 42.32 22.53 -4.12
N LEU A 807 41.96 23.22 -3.04
CA LEU A 807 40.58 23.72 -2.85
C LEU A 807 40.51 25.24 -2.97
N LEU A 808 39.65 25.72 -3.87
CA LEU A 808 39.40 27.14 -4.07
C LEU A 808 37.92 27.46 -3.89
N GLY A 809 37.57 28.00 -2.72
CA GLY A 809 36.23 28.52 -2.44
C GLY A 809 36.20 29.47 -1.26
N GLU A 810 35.02 30.04 -1.00
CA GLU A 810 34.75 30.88 0.16
C GLU A 810 34.60 30.01 1.43
N GLU A 811 33.99 28.84 1.28
CA GLU A 811 33.85 27.83 2.33
C GLU A 811 34.53 26.52 1.88
N THR A 812 35.65 26.15 2.50
CA THR A 812 36.42 24.95 2.16
C THR A 812 36.68 24.06 3.38
N GLY A 813 36.56 22.74 3.22
CA GLY A 813 36.78 21.76 4.29
C GLY A 813 36.89 20.32 3.78
N ALA A 814 37.08 19.35 4.68
CA ALA A 814 37.01 17.94 4.30
C ALA A 814 35.56 17.53 3.98
N VAL A 815 34.63 18.03 4.79
CA VAL A 815 33.19 18.14 4.53
C VAL A 815 32.81 19.62 4.65
N SER A 816 32.19 20.24 3.65
CA SER A 816 31.94 21.70 3.68
C SER A 816 30.61 22.13 4.29
N LEU A 817 29.55 21.31 4.23
CA LEU A 817 28.25 21.60 4.84
C LEU A 817 27.67 20.34 5.50
N TYR A 818 26.98 20.53 6.64
CA TYR A 818 26.30 19.47 7.40
C TYR A 818 27.27 18.41 7.99
N ILE A 819 26.99 17.98 9.23
CA ILE A 819 27.89 17.10 9.98
C ILE A 819 27.39 15.65 9.85
N PRO A 820 28.18 14.73 9.29
CA PRO A 820 27.90 13.30 9.31
C PRO A 820 27.67 12.86 10.77
N GLU A 821 26.65 12.04 11.03
CA GLU A 821 26.39 11.54 12.41
C GLU A 821 27.59 10.79 12.99
N ASN A 822 28.49 10.27 12.12
CA ASN A 822 29.72 9.60 12.48
C ASN A 822 30.89 10.03 11.57
N ILE A 823 31.78 10.89 12.06
CA ILE A 823 33.11 11.16 11.48
C ILE A 823 34.18 10.44 12.29
N ARG A 824 35.07 9.71 11.62
CA ARG A 824 36.26 9.09 12.23
C ARG A 824 37.44 9.11 11.28
N ASN A 825 38.64 9.47 11.76
CA ASN A 825 39.86 9.45 10.93
C ASN A 825 39.73 10.22 9.60
N LEU A 826 39.19 11.44 9.63
CA LEU A 826 39.08 12.31 8.46
C LEU A 826 40.15 13.41 8.53
N TYR A 827 40.94 13.56 7.46
CA TYR A 827 42.10 14.47 7.41
C TYR A 827 42.07 15.42 6.20
N ILE A 828 42.55 16.65 6.38
CA ILE A 828 42.72 17.65 5.32
C ILE A 828 43.92 18.54 5.60
N SER A 829 44.52 19.12 4.56
CA SER A 829 45.54 20.15 4.70
C SER A 829 44.97 21.44 5.32
N GLU A 830 45.72 22.03 6.25
CA GLU A 830 45.48 23.38 6.79
C GLU A 830 45.33 24.45 5.69
N ASP A 831 46.09 24.32 4.59
CA ASP A 831 46.07 25.29 3.48
C ASP A 831 44.72 25.31 2.73
N ASN A 832 43.99 24.20 2.82
CA ASN A 832 42.72 23.97 2.15
C ASN A 832 41.50 24.16 3.07
N PHE A 833 41.70 24.61 4.31
CA PHE A 833 40.61 24.74 5.29
C PHE A 833 40.21 26.20 5.50
N LYS A 834 38.98 26.56 5.09
CA LYS A 834 38.38 27.89 5.23
C LYS A 834 36.90 27.72 5.60
N SER A 835 36.59 27.51 6.88
CA SER A 835 35.20 27.27 7.32
C SER A 835 34.74 28.25 8.41
N SER A 836 33.47 28.66 8.34
CA SER A 836 32.75 29.43 9.37
C SER A 836 31.73 28.60 10.18
N SER A 837 31.66 27.27 9.99
CA SER A 837 30.62 26.41 10.60
C SER A 837 31.07 25.69 11.89
N GLU A 838 30.11 25.21 12.70
CA GLU A 838 30.34 24.43 13.93
C GLU A 838 30.89 23.01 13.68
N ALA A 839 31.11 22.60 12.41
CA ALA A 839 31.58 21.28 12.00
C ALA A 839 33.04 20.94 12.37
N ASN A 840 33.74 21.85 13.03
CA ASN A 840 35.21 21.89 13.08
C ASN A 840 35.85 20.97 14.14
N GLU A 841 35.11 20.39 15.09
CA GLU A 841 35.72 19.60 16.18
C GLU A 841 36.09 18.16 15.81
N ALA A 842 35.52 17.61 14.73
CA ALA A 842 35.70 16.19 14.36
C ALA A 842 36.66 15.96 13.17
N ILE A 843 37.10 17.02 12.48
CA ILE A 843 37.99 16.96 11.30
C ILE A 843 39.43 17.25 11.74
N ASN A 844 40.38 16.41 11.32
CA ASN A 844 41.80 16.60 11.63
C ASN A 844 42.47 17.45 10.54
N THR A 845 42.66 18.75 10.81
CA THR A 845 43.49 19.63 9.97
C THR A 845 44.97 19.38 10.28
N VAL A 846 45.77 19.11 9.25
CA VAL A 846 47.21 18.85 9.38
C VAL A 846 48.01 19.65 8.36
N PRO A 847 49.30 19.94 8.59
CA PRO A 847 50.15 20.52 7.56
C PRO A 847 50.18 19.67 6.29
N SER A 848 50.26 20.28 5.11
CA SER A 848 50.24 19.58 3.80
C SER A 848 51.19 18.38 3.72
N TYR A 849 52.38 18.44 4.32
CA TYR A 849 53.34 17.33 4.31
C TYR A 849 52.91 16.12 5.14
N MET A 850 52.07 16.29 6.17
CA MET A 850 51.58 15.20 7.03
C MET A 850 50.65 14.24 6.29
N LEU A 851 49.98 14.71 5.24
CA LEU A 851 49.11 13.90 4.39
C LEU A 851 49.86 12.82 3.61
N ASN A 852 51.20 12.84 3.61
CA ASN A 852 52.05 11.90 2.89
C ASN A 852 53.03 11.17 3.82
N THR A 853 52.65 10.96 5.09
CA THR A 853 53.53 10.38 6.12
C THR A 853 53.23 8.93 6.46
N ARG A 854 54.25 8.20 6.93
CA ARG A 854 54.08 6.83 7.43
C ARG A 854 53.21 6.76 8.67
N GLU A 855 53.20 7.82 9.47
CA GLU A 855 52.34 8.00 10.63
C GLU A 855 50.86 7.97 10.24
N LEU A 856 50.48 8.72 9.20
CA LEU A 856 49.09 8.72 8.71
C LEU A 856 48.71 7.36 8.12
N VAL A 857 49.61 6.72 7.36
CA VAL A 857 49.45 5.34 6.87
C VAL A 857 49.23 4.35 8.02
N TYR A 858 49.96 4.50 9.13
CA TYR A 858 49.78 3.66 10.32
C TYR A 858 48.40 3.84 10.95
N ILE A 859 47.94 5.08 11.10
CA ILE A 859 46.62 5.41 11.64
C ILE A 859 45.52 4.78 10.79
N PHE A 860 45.58 4.97 9.47
CA PHE A 860 44.59 4.40 8.57
C PHE A 860 44.61 2.88 8.56
N ASN A 861 45.80 2.26 8.55
CA ASN A 861 45.90 0.80 8.60
C ASN A 861 45.43 0.20 9.93
N ALA A 862 45.55 0.91 11.06
CA ALA A 862 44.99 0.46 12.33
C ALA A 862 43.46 0.38 12.28
N TYR A 863 42.80 1.34 11.63
CA TYR A 863 41.37 1.31 11.38
C TYR A 863 40.99 0.20 10.40
N VAL A 864 41.74 0.02 9.31
CA VAL A 864 41.55 -1.09 8.34
C VAL A 864 41.63 -2.45 9.05
N ASP A 865 42.59 -2.62 9.96
CA ASP A 865 42.74 -3.85 10.74
C ASP A 865 41.56 -4.08 11.71
N GLU A 866 41.02 -3.03 12.32
CA GLU A 866 39.81 -3.10 13.16
C GLU A 866 38.58 -3.49 12.35
N TRP A 867 38.35 -2.81 11.23
CA TRP A 867 37.23 -3.07 10.32
C TRP A 867 37.27 -4.49 9.78
N ASN A 868 38.39 -4.90 9.17
CA ASN A 868 38.53 -6.20 8.54
C ASN A 868 38.45 -7.37 9.54
N ARG A 869 38.74 -7.12 10.83
CA ARG A 869 38.51 -8.10 11.92
C ARG A 869 37.06 -8.18 12.35
N SER A 870 36.33 -7.07 12.34
CA SER A 870 34.91 -7.03 12.73
C SER A 870 34.01 -7.80 11.75
N GLY A 871 34.38 -7.80 10.46
CA GLY A 871 33.56 -8.37 9.39
C GLY A 871 32.22 -7.63 9.17
N GLU A 872 32.04 -6.45 9.77
CA GLU A 872 30.83 -5.65 9.62
C GLU A 872 30.71 -5.10 8.19
N ARG A 873 29.47 -5.03 7.67
CA ARG A 873 29.09 -4.46 6.35
C ARG A 873 29.60 -5.15 5.08
N GLY A 874 30.30 -6.28 5.18
CA GLY A 874 30.53 -7.20 4.05
C GLY A 874 31.51 -6.72 2.97
N VAL A 875 32.21 -5.59 3.18
CA VAL A 875 33.29 -5.10 2.30
C VAL A 875 34.60 -5.10 3.08
N ARG A 876 35.68 -5.64 2.48
CA ARG A 876 37.03 -5.61 3.05
C ARG A 876 37.73 -4.32 2.64
N LEU A 877 38.32 -3.60 3.60
CA LEU A 877 39.05 -2.37 3.33
C LEU A 877 40.47 -2.67 2.85
N CYS A 878 40.92 -1.92 1.84
CA CYS A 878 42.29 -1.97 1.32
C CYS A 878 43.26 -1.29 2.30
N ARG A 879 44.46 -1.84 2.42
CA ARG A 879 45.53 -1.22 3.22
C ARG A 879 46.11 -0.01 2.50
N TRP A 880 46.72 0.88 3.26
CA TRP A 880 47.43 2.05 2.76
C TRP A 880 48.93 1.83 2.76
N GLN A 881 49.64 2.46 1.82
CA GLN A 881 51.10 2.49 1.74
C GLN A 881 51.59 3.84 1.23
N ILE A 882 52.91 4.07 1.31
CA ILE A 882 53.56 5.19 0.63
C ILE A 882 54.00 4.70 -0.76
N GLY A 883 53.55 5.41 -1.79
CA GLY A 883 53.87 5.20 -3.19
C GLY A 883 55.30 5.61 -3.56
N ALA A 884 55.68 5.36 -4.82
CA ALA A 884 57.03 5.63 -5.31
C ALA A 884 57.35 7.14 -5.47
N ASP A 885 56.32 7.96 -5.51
CA ASP A 885 56.31 9.42 -5.56
C ASP A 885 56.09 10.05 -4.17
N ASP A 886 56.28 9.26 -3.11
CA ASP A 886 56.07 9.63 -1.71
C ASP A 886 54.62 9.99 -1.35
N HIS A 887 53.64 9.74 -2.23
CA HIS A 887 52.22 9.95 -1.95
C HIS A 887 51.54 8.75 -1.28
N ILE A 888 50.54 8.97 -0.43
CA ILE A 888 49.75 7.86 0.14
C ILE A 888 48.85 7.27 -0.95
N ILE A 889 48.98 5.96 -1.15
CA ILE A 889 48.17 5.17 -2.10
C ILE A 889 47.64 3.91 -1.42
N PHE A 890 46.71 3.23 -2.07
CA PHE A 890 46.32 1.88 -1.64
C PHE A 890 47.41 0.86 -1.93
N LEU A 891 47.49 -0.16 -1.07
CA LEU A 891 48.24 -1.38 -1.31
C LEU A 891 47.35 -2.30 -2.14
N ASN A 892 47.76 -2.59 -3.38
CA ASN A 892 47.11 -3.60 -4.20
C ASN A 892 47.41 -4.99 -3.60
N GLU A 893 46.45 -5.54 -2.85
CA GLU A 893 46.49 -6.89 -2.26
C GLU A 893 45.85 -7.96 -3.13
#